data_AF-A0A8D8M8D3-F1
#
_entry.id   AF-A0A8D8M8D3-F1
#
_cell.length_a   1.000
_cell.length_b   1.000
_cell.length_c   1.000
_cell.angle_alpha   90.00
_cell.angle_beta   90.00
_cell.angle_gamma   90.00
#
_symmetry.space_group_name_H-M   'P 1'
#
loop_
_entity.id
_entity.type
_entity.pdbx_description
1 polymer ?
#
loop_
_entity_poly.entity_id
_entity_poly.type
_entity_poly.pdbx_seq_one_letter_code
_entity_poly.pdbx_strand_id
1 'polypeptide(L)'
;MTPLVKLCLTLLIFDAKIRFSSLHEIHERIPDPEPEPEPEPEADPARGGYGYTRYNRESYSRESYYNSGGSNYPSNNGYGSGSGYGRNLSPINKSKAQSEPDQNIADQCFQQTSCNPGDKYRTADGTCNNLRRTWWGSVNTAHVRLMRPYYEDGVSEYRVSRVDSSELPSARLLSRTFLPDLNISDIHTRMYLQFSQLVAHDVTLNPQVTSGPAKCCSESGDAVESKSGVCRPISVPRNDDFYSQFDRNCLEYKQSESINCSTVDPLQPIVRSTHFIDVSFMYGSLPDKARELRTGSRGQMRVRSVNGKDYLPTAAASSCPFAKKNCYDAGDIRVNQHLDLAVTQTVWLRVHNHIANKLIQLNPGWSKRDELVYQETRRIVIAFFQHITYAEWLPILIGSDFARTSGLSPTNSGYFVGYNPDVNPSTLADFAGAAFRGLHSLIPGVIRLANERRATNQELPFSSTLQHPGDFMEEGDTYDSTLRGLGSQKQQFQDRWMTEQITNFMIDEDVPQRGQGQFGDDLCARDIQRGRDFGLRPYVEYRELCGLSPARSFRDLNDFIDADQVQLLSRVYRGVGDVDYYIGGLLENVIRGTLSSPSFRCVFGEAFYRYKFGDRYFYEGAPSYNPGAFSQVQLNAIKKVLLSQIMCIGSDNISSMQLRAFYQPLQSNPVVSCAQLISDFDQILNTFQRERVKKYISL
;
A
#
# COMPACT_ATOMS: atom_id res chain seq x y z
N MET A 1 11.02 -36.91 -55.72
CA MET A 1 12.25 -36.40 -55.07
C MET A 1 12.21 -36.87 -53.63
N THR A 2 12.80 -38.04 -53.42
CA THR A 2 13.03 -38.84 -52.19
C THR A 2 14.20 -38.27 -51.36
N PRO A 3 14.57 -38.81 -50.17
CA PRO A 3 13.96 -39.89 -49.35
C PRO A 3 13.77 -39.52 -47.85
N LEU A 4 12.81 -40.09 -47.10
CA LEU A 4 12.73 -41.44 -46.47
C LEU A 4 13.72 -41.73 -45.29
N VAL A 5 13.14 -42.00 -44.11
CA VAL A 5 13.25 -43.27 -43.32
C VAL A 5 14.41 -43.50 -42.33
N LYS A 6 14.10 -43.84 -41.05
CA LYS A 6 14.07 -45.21 -40.41
C LYS A 6 14.09 -45.10 -38.86
N LEU A 7 13.05 -45.59 -38.16
CA LEU A 7 12.91 -46.86 -37.38
C LEU A 7 13.40 -46.75 -35.90
N CYS A 8 12.56 -46.97 -34.88
CA CYS A 8 12.09 -48.28 -34.30
C CYS A 8 13.21 -49.04 -33.59
N LEU A 9 13.04 -49.85 -32.53
CA LEU A 9 11.94 -50.50 -31.80
C LEU A 9 12.63 -51.02 -30.47
N THR A 10 12.03 -51.50 -29.38
CA THR A 10 11.33 -52.79 -29.11
C THR A 10 11.43 -52.97 -27.57
N LEU A 11 10.44 -53.19 -26.69
CA LEU A 11 9.54 -54.36 -26.39
C LEU A 11 9.43 -54.43 -24.83
N LEU A 12 8.24 -54.37 -24.21
CA LEU A 12 7.43 -55.50 -23.65
C LEU A 12 7.99 -56.08 -22.32
N ILE A 13 7.27 -56.46 -21.24
CA ILE A 13 5.93 -57.06 -21.08
C ILE A 13 5.60 -57.21 -19.55
N PHE A 14 4.31 -57.10 -19.17
CA PHE A 14 3.53 -57.69 -18.04
C PHE A 14 3.65 -57.27 -16.55
N ASP A 15 2.67 -56.46 -16.13
CA ASP A 15 1.51 -56.76 -15.25
C ASP A 15 1.51 -57.99 -14.28
N ALA A 16 1.28 -57.75 -12.97
CA ALA A 16 0.11 -58.26 -12.20
C ALA A 16 0.32 -58.38 -10.65
N LYS A 17 -0.43 -57.56 -9.91
CA LYS A 17 -1.27 -57.78 -8.68
C LYS A 17 -0.83 -58.61 -7.44
N ILE A 18 -1.46 -58.21 -6.31
CA ILE A 18 -1.85 -58.95 -5.04
C ILE A 18 -0.97 -58.60 -3.81
N ARG A 19 -1.39 -57.68 -2.90
CA ARG A 19 -2.26 -57.74 -1.67
C ARG A 19 -1.54 -58.11 -0.34
N PHE A 20 -1.64 -57.16 0.61
CA PHE A 20 -1.83 -57.25 2.08
C PHE A 20 -1.38 -58.49 2.88
N SER A 21 -0.60 -58.28 3.96
CA SER A 21 -1.05 -58.40 5.38
C SER A 21 0.10 -58.29 6.40
N SER A 22 -0.29 -57.94 7.63
CA SER A 22 0.45 -57.56 8.85
C SER A 22 1.06 -58.70 9.67
N LEU A 23 2.02 -58.39 10.57
CA LEU A 23 2.15 -58.77 12.01
C LEU A 23 3.62 -58.52 12.48
N HIS A 24 3.88 -57.58 13.40
CA HIS A 24 4.01 -57.69 14.88
C HIS A 24 5.42 -58.06 15.41
N GLU A 25 5.99 -57.08 16.14
CA GLU A 25 6.95 -57.07 17.28
C GLU A 25 8.12 -58.08 17.38
N ILE A 26 9.32 -57.56 17.70
CA ILE A 26 10.00 -57.71 19.01
C ILE A 26 11.21 -56.75 19.09
N HIS A 27 11.39 -56.16 20.28
CA HIS A 27 12.48 -55.29 20.75
C HIS A 27 13.89 -55.90 20.65
N GLU A 28 14.90 -55.05 20.40
CA GLU A 28 16.14 -54.99 21.20
C GLU A 28 16.94 -53.69 20.93
N ARG A 29 17.72 -53.26 21.94
CA ARG A 29 18.43 -51.97 22.08
C ARG A 29 19.87 -52.03 21.50
N ILE A 30 20.52 -50.85 21.58
CA ILE A 30 21.98 -50.53 21.66
C ILE A 30 22.64 -50.17 20.30
N PRO A 31 23.68 -49.29 20.24
CA PRO A 31 23.66 -47.82 20.19
C PRO A 31 24.37 -47.23 18.94
N ASP A 32 24.24 -45.91 18.71
CA ASP A 32 24.94 -45.19 17.63
C ASP A 32 26.48 -45.13 17.83
N PRO A 33 27.30 -45.24 16.76
CA PRO A 33 28.72 -44.93 16.81
C PRO A 33 29.01 -43.47 16.44
N GLU A 34 29.92 -42.85 17.20
CA GLU A 34 30.51 -41.52 16.98
C GLU A 34 31.27 -41.44 15.63
N PRO A 35 31.28 -40.27 14.95
CA PRO A 35 32.21 -40.01 13.85
C PRO A 35 33.51 -39.34 14.33
N GLU A 36 34.62 -39.80 13.76
CA GLU A 36 36.02 -39.37 13.93
C GLU A 36 36.28 -37.87 13.59
N PRO A 37 37.38 -37.27 14.11
CA PRO A 37 37.67 -35.85 13.94
C PRO A 37 38.43 -35.53 12.65
N GLU A 38 38.04 -34.45 11.98
CA GLU A 38 38.81 -33.86 10.87
C GLU A 38 39.82 -32.78 11.36
N PRO A 39 40.93 -32.57 10.62
CA PRO A 39 42.16 -31.97 11.14
C PRO A 39 42.20 -30.43 11.09
N GLU A 40 42.97 -29.84 12.01
CA GLU A 40 43.29 -28.40 12.02
C GLU A 40 44.20 -27.99 10.85
N PRO A 41 44.00 -26.78 10.27
CA PRO A 41 45.03 -26.11 9.50
C PRO A 41 45.71 -24.98 10.29
N GLU A 42 47.02 -24.88 10.04
CA GLU A 42 48.05 -24.03 10.65
C GLU A 42 47.79 -22.51 10.59
N ALA A 43 48.37 -21.81 11.58
CA ALA A 43 48.32 -20.37 11.75
C ALA A 43 49.34 -19.60 10.88
N ASP A 44 48.91 -18.48 10.30
CA ASP A 44 49.78 -17.40 9.81
C ASP A 44 49.37 -16.07 10.48
N PRO A 45 50.27 -15.30 11.13
CA PRO A 45 49.91 -14.19 12.00
C PRO A 45 50.15 -12.82 11.34
N ALA A 46 49.08 -12.08 11.02
CA ALA A 46 49.10 -10.60 11.03
C ALA A 46 47.73 -9.99 10.65
N ARG A 47 47.00 -9.47 11.66
CA ARG A 47 46.24 -8.20 11.63
C ARG A 47 45.44 -8.06 12.93
N GLY A 48 45.88 -7.16 13.81
CA GLY A 48 45.17 -6.74 15.02
C GLY A 48 43.85 -6.04 14.68
N GLY A 49 42.76 -6.42 15.35
CA GLY A 49 42.02 -5.61 16.35
C GLY A 49 41.18 -4.52 15.69
N TYR A 50 39.84 -4.55 15.70
CA TYR A 50 38.96 -4.50 16.87
C TYR A 50 37.68 -5.35 16.68
N GLY A 51 37.22 -5.97 17.77
CA GLY A 51 36.17 -6.99 17.77
C GLY A 51 34.73 -6.46 17.65
N TYR A 52 33.95 -7.19 16.85
CA TYR A 52 32.49 -7.24 16.95
C TYR A 52 32.11 -8.47 17.79
N THR A 53 31.43 -8.24 18.91
CA THR A 53 30.71 -9.29 19.63
C THR A 53 29.60 -9.85 18.74
N ARG A 54 29.73 -11.13 18.36
CA ARG A 54 28.65 -11.95 17.79
C ARG A 54 27.47 -11.93 18.78
N TYR A 55 26.38 -11.30 18.42
CA TYR A 55 25.10 -11.50 19.10
C TYR A 55 24.61 -12.91 18.83
N ASN A 56 24.26 -13.63 19.89
CA ASN A 56 23.67 -14.95 19.83
C ASN A 56 22.37 -14.92 19.02
N ARG A 57 22.29 -15.83 18.06
CA ARG A 57 21.13 -16.12 17.23
C ARG A 57 20.10 -16.87 18.08
N GLU A 58 19.32 -16.15 18.89
CA GLU A 58 18.08 -16.71 19.43
C GLU A 58 16.95 -16.37 18.45
N SER A 59 16.35 -17.42 17.90
CA SER A 59 15.16 -17.37 17.05
C SER A 59 14.00 -16.77 17.85
N TYR A 60 13.73 -15.48 17.68
CA TYR A 60 12.47 -14.87 18.09
C TYR A 60 11.35 -15.35 17.15
N SER A 61 10.78 -16.54 17.40
CA SER A 61 9.50 -16.91 16.81
C SER A 61 8.37 -16.24 17.62
N ARG A 62 7.87 -15.11 17.11
CA ARG A 62 6.68 -14.42 17.65
C ARG A 62 5.37 -15.03 17.14
N GLU A 63 5.30 -16.35 16.91
CA GLU A 63 4.07 -17.06 16.47
C GLU A 63 2.98 -17.09 17.56
N SER A 64 3.32 -16.80 18.82
CA SER A 64 2.38 -16.76 19.94
C SER A 64 1.48 -15.51 20.01
N TYR A 65 1.70 -14.51 19.17
CA TYR A 65 0.98 -13.23 19.25
C TYR A 65 -0.45 -13.26 18.67
N TYR A 66 -0.75 -14.20 17.78
CA TYR A 66 -2.00 -14.22 17.01
C TYR A 66 -2.96 -15.39 17.33
N ASN A 67 -2.59 -16.31 18.21
CA ASN A 67 -3.48 -17.42 18.62
C ASN A 67 -4.50 -16.98 19.68
N SER A 68 -5.46 -16.15 19.28
CA SER A 68 -6.76 -16.01 19.94
C SER A 68 -7.76 -15.39 18.97
N GLY A 69 -8.19 -16.18 17.98
CA GLY A 69 -9.16 -15.79 16.97
C GLY A 69 -9.93 -16.99 16.43
N GLY A 70 -10.39 -17.85 17.33
CA GLY A 70 -11.31 -18.95 17.04
C GLY A 70 -12.73 -18.59 17.46
N SER A 71 -13.63 -18.59 16.49
CA SER A 71 -15.06 -18.29 16.59
C SER A 71 -15.77 -19.09 17.69
N ASN A 72 -16.45 -18.39 18.61
CA ASN A 72 -17.76 -18.77 19.18
C ASN A 72 -18.27 -17.66 20.11
N TYR A 73 -19.40 -17.03 19.77
CA TYR A 73 -20.21 -16.28 20.74
C TYR A 73 -20.88 -17.27 21.70
N PRO A 74 -20.84 -17.00 23.02
CA PRO A 74 -22.09 -16.68 23.70
C PRO A 74 -21.97 -15.57 24.77
N SER A 75 -23.17 -15.13 25.16
CA SER A 75 -23.59 -14.11 26.14
C SER A 75 -22.79 -13.90 27.45
N ASN A 76 -22.78 -12.63 27.90
CA ASN A 76 -22.74 -12.09 29.27
C ASN A 76 -22.31 -13.02 30.43
N ASN A 77 -21.18 -12.68 31.09
CA ASN A 77 -21.11 -12.21 32.49
C ASN A 77 -19.66 -12.17 33.02
N GLY A 78 -19.27 -11.04 33.62
CA GLY A 78 -18.52 -10.94 34.90
C GLY A 78 -17.04 -11.39 35.01
N TYR A 79 -16.22 -10.44 35.50
CA TYR A 79 -14.87 -10.56 36.12
C TYR A 79 -13.68 -10.79 35.17
N GLY A 80 -12.51 -10.14 35.34
CA GLY A 80 -12.01 -9.29 36.40
C GLY A 80 -10.78 -8.48 35.94
N SER A 81 -10.54 -7.38 36.63
CA SER A 81 -9.50 -6.38 36.40
C SER A 81 -8.08 -6.94 36.50
N GLY A 82 -7.36 -6.94 35.36
CA GLY A 82 -5.90 -7.05 35.28
C GLY A 82 -5.35 -5.84 34.51
N SER A 83 -4.55 -5.03 35.19
CA SER A 83 -3.96 -3.78 34.71
C SER A 83 -3.01 -3.96 33.52
N GLY A 84 -3.10 -3.08 32.51
CA GLY A 84 -1.89 -2.62 31.80
C GLY A 84 -1.96 -2.36 30.29
N TYR A 85 -2.80 -3.05 29.51
CA TYR A 85 -2.75 -2.98 28.03
C TYR A 85 -4.13 -2.92 27.38
N GLY A 86 -4.94 -1.96 27.82
CA GLY A 86 -6.30 -1.73 27.30
C GLY A 86 -6.69 -0.25 27.37
N ARG A 87 -5.75 0.67 27.10
CA ARG A 87 -6.14 2.08 26.94
C ARG A 87 -6.88 2.21 25.61
N ASN A 88 -8.13 2.64 25.68
CA ASN A 88 -8.83 3.30 24.58
C ASN A 88 -7.95 4.44 24.08
N LEU A 89 -7.03 4.16 23.13
CA LEU A 89 -6.32 5.22 22.42
C LEU A 89 -7.38 6.07 21.74
N SER A 90 -7.40 7.34 22.15
CA SER A 90 -8.46 8.27 21.83
C SER A 90 -8.36 8.69 20.36
N PRO A 91 -9.48 9.09 19.74
CA PRO A 91 -9.44 9.93 18.55
C PRO A 91 -8.47 11.10 18.74
N ILE A 92 -8.00 11.70 17.66
CA ILE A 92 -7.13 12.89 17.68
C ILE A 92 -7.55 13.84 18.79
N ASN A 93 -6.59 14.24 19.62
CA ASN A 93 -6.80 15.22 20.65
C ASN A 93 -7.07 16.58 19.99
N LYS A 94 -8.35 16.91 19.84
CA LYS A 94 -8.81 18.14 19.17
C LYS A 94 -8.28 19.42 19.85
N SER A 95 -7.89 19.38 21.12
CA SER A 95 -7.28 20.56 21.78
C SER A 95 -5.81 20.77 21.40
N LYS A 96 -5.18 19.77 20.78
CA LYS A 96 -3.79 19.80 20.29
C LYS A 96 -3.74 19.95 18.78
N ALA A 97 -4.77 19.49 18.08
CA ALA A 97 -4.96 19.78 16.66
C ALA A 97 -5.20 21.28 16.43
N GLN A 98 -4.80 21.79 15.28
CA GLN A 98 -5.16 23.15 14.90
C GLN A 98 -6.65 23.26 14.53
N SER A 99 -7.20 24.47 14.54
CA SER A 99 -8.60 24.72 14.19
C SER A 99 -8.89 24.30 12.74
N GLU A 100 -10.11 23.85 12.42
CA GLU A 100 -10.45 23.43 11.06
C GLU A 100 -10.14 24.48 9.98
N PRO A 101 -10.42 25.80 10.17
CA PRO A 101 -9.97 26.82 9.23
C PRO A 101 -8.46 26.82 8.97
N ASP A 102 -7.65 26.59 10.00
CA ASP A 102 -6.19 26.53 9.86
C ASP A 102 -5.72 25.22 9.21
N GLN A 103 -6.45 24.12 9.40
CA GLN A 103 -6.20 22.85 8.69
C GLN A 103 -6.43 23.00 7.18
N ASN A 104 -7.36 23.86 6.80
CA ASN A 104 -7.84 24.07 5.44
C ASN A 104 -7.35 25.42 4.87
N ILE A 105 -6.19 25.93 5.29
CA ILE A 105 -5.74 27.29 4.92
C ILE A 105 -5.72 27.52 3.40
N ALA A 106 -5.45 26.47 2.62
CA ALA A 106 -5.45 26.49 1.15
C ALA A 106 -6.85 26.67 0.51
N ASP A 107 -7.95 26.56 1.27
CA ASP A 107 -9.30 26.82 0.76
C ASP A 107 -9.46 28.24 0.19
N GLN A 108 -8.65 29.19 0.66
CA GLN A 108 -8.61 30.57 0.18
C GLN A 108 -8.17 30.69 -1.29
N CYS A 109 -7.52 29.65 -1.82
CA CYS A 109 -6.99 29.62 -3.19
C CYS A 109 -8.03 29.19 -4.22
N PHE A 110 -9.19 28.71 -3.77
CA PHE A 110 -10.21 28.11 -4.64
C PHE A 110 -11.49 28.94 -4.65
N GLN A 111 -12.17 28.90 -5.79
CA GLN A 111 -13.46 29.56 -5.98
C GLN A 111 -14.55 28.52 -6.13
N GLN A 112 -15.73 28.84 -5.60
CA GLN A 112 -16.91 28.02 -5.73
C GLN A 112 -17.31 27.90 -7.21
N THR A 113 -17.55 26.67 -7.65
CA THR A 113 -18.09 26.34 -8.97
C THR A 113 -19.54 25.89 -8.84
N SER A 114 -20.29 25.92 -9.95
CA SER A 114 -21.65 25.40 -9.98
C SER A 114 -21.63 23.87 -10.06
N CYS A 115 -22.43 23.21 -9.21
CA CYS A 115 -22.58 21.76 -9.18
C CYS A 115 -24.05 21.39 -9.24
N ASN A 116 -24.39 20.31 -9.94
CA ASN A 116 -25.74 19.77 -9.94
C ASN A 116 -25.89 18.76 -8.78
N PRO A 117 -26.74 19.03 -7.76
CA PRO A 117 -26.93 18.12 -6.64
C PRO A 117 -27.50 16.74 -7.06
N GLY A 118 -28.18 16.68 -8.20
CA GLY A 118 -28.80 15.47 -8.75
C GLY A 118 -27.87 14.60 -9.59
N ASP A 119 -26.60 14.98 -9.77
CA ASP A 119 -25.66 14.17 -10.56
C ASP A 119 -25.40 12.82 -9.89
N LYS A 120 -25.74 11.75 -10.60
CA LYS A 120 -25.64 10.38 -10.08
C LYS A 120 -24.19 9.91 -9.89
N TYR A 121 -23.27 10.42 -10.71
CA TYR A 121 -21.90 9.91 -10.81
C TYR A 121 -20.89 10.94 -10.34
N ARG A 122 -19.80 10.46 -9.73
CA ARG A 122 -18.64 11.27 -9.37
C ARG A 122 -17.99 11.85 -10.64
N THR A 123 -17.49 13.07 -10.56
CA THR A 123 -16.57 13.58 -11.59
C THR A 123 -15.25 12.77 -11.59
N ALA A 124 -14.46 12.91 -12.64
CA ALA A 124 -13.14 12.25 -12.71
C ALA A 124 -12.09 12.95 -11.83
N ASP A 125 -12.25 14.26 -11.60
CA ASP A 125 -11.30 15.10 -10.89
C ASP A 125 -11.64 15.31 -9.40
N GLY A 126 -12.71 14.69 -8.91
CA GLY A 126 -13.17 14.79 -7.51
C GLY A 126 -13.99 16.05 -7.17
N THR A 127 -14.16 16.99 -8.11
CA THR A 127 -15.01 18.17 -7.89
C THR A 127 -16.48 17.80 -7.64
N CYS A 128 -17.24 18.72 -7.03
CA CYS A 128 -18.68 18.55 -6.78
C CYS A 128 -19.08 17.35 -5.90
N ASN A 129 -18.12 16.71 -5.22
CA ASN A 129 -18.44 15.79 -4.13
C ASN A 129 -19.13 16.56 -3.00
N ASN A 130 -18.45 17.58 -2.48
CA ASN A 130 -19.03 18.52 -1.53
C ASN A 130 -19.72 19.69 -2.26
N LEU A 131 -20.99 19.92 -1.96
CA LEU A 131 -21.79 20.96 -2.63
C LEU A 131 -21.58 22.37 -2.04
N ARG A 132 -21.03 22.48 -0.82
CA ARG A 132 -20.72 23.77 -0.14
C ARG A 132 -19.31 24.28 -0.43
N ARG A 133 -18.38 23.38 -0.76
CA ARG A 133 -16.96 23.62 -1.05
C ARG A 133 -16.56 22.72 -2.22
N THR A 134 -16.74 23.19 -3.44
CA THR A 134 -16.80 22.28 -4.61
C THR A 134 -15.47 21.70 -5.06
N TRP A 135 -14.36 22.20 -4.50
CA TRP A 135 -13.01 21.68 -4.67
C TRP A 135 -12.60 20.67 -3.59
N TRP A 136 -13.38 20.50 -2.52
CA TRP A 136 -13.02 19.57 -1.45
C TRP A 136 -12.95 18.13 -1.96
N GLY A 137 -11.73 17.60 -1.95
CA GLY A 137 -11.38 16.29 -2.43
C GLY A 137 -10.98 16.21 -3.91
N SER A 138 -10.89 17.34 -4.62
CA SER A 138 -10.44 17.37 -6.02
C SER A 138 -8.92 17.34 -6.16
N VAL A 139 -8.46 16.94 -7.35
CA VAL A 139 -7.04 17.02 -7.74
C VAL A 139 -6.49 18.45 -7.72
N ASN A 140 -5.17 18.57 -7.69
CA ASN A 140 -4.44 19.84 -7.68
C ASN A 140 -4.85 20.76 -6.50
N THR A 141 -5.33 20.14 -5.42
CA THR A 141 -5.57 20.82 -4.16
C THR A 141 -4.51 20.42 -3.13
N ALA A 142 -4.39 21.20 -2.07
CA ALA A 142 -3.39 20.97 -1.04
C ALA A 142 -3.83 19.84 -0.09
N HIS A 143 -2.83 19.20 0.51
CA HIS A 143 -3.05 18.43 1.73
C HIS A 143 -3.64 19.29 2.85
N VAL A 144 -4.51 18.70 3.65
CA VAL A 144 -4.90 19.26 4.96
C VAL A 144 -3.91 18.82 6.02
N ARG A 145 -3.79 19.59 7.10
CA ARG A 145 -2.77 19.35 8.13
C ARG A 145 -3.41 19.24 9.51
N LEU A 146 -3.02 18.27 10.32
CA LEU A 146 -3.55 18.15 11.68
C LEU A 146 -2.97 19.20 12.64
N MET A 147 -1.74 19.62 12.39
CA MET A 147 -1.02 20.65 13.13
C MET A 147 -0.43 21.65 12.16
N ARG A 148 -0.22 22.89 12.61
CA ARG A 148 0.46 23.92 11.82
C ARG A 148 1.82 23.37 11.38
N PRO A 149 2.16 23.38 10.09
CA PRO A 149 3.45 22.85 9.64
C PRO A 149 4.60 23.61 10.30
N TYR A 150 5.73 22.93 10.48
CA TYR A 150 6.92 23.51 11.08
C TYR A 150 8.07 23.50 10.07
N TYR A 151 8.31 24.68 9.52
CA TYR A 151 9.51 25.07 8.80
C TYR A 151 10.31 26.05 9.65
N GLU A 152 11.63 26.04 9.56
CA GLU A 152 12.48 26.88 10.42
C GLU A 152 12.33 28.37 10.12
N ASP A 153 12.27 28.73 8.84
CA ASP A 153 11.96 30.09 8.36
C ASP A 153 10.45 30.42 8.44
N GLY A 154 9.62 29.47 8.86
CA GLY A 154 8.17 29.59 8.85
C GLY A 154 7.54 29.53 7.46
N VAL A 155 8.29 29.18 6.40
CA VAL A 155 7.83 29.13 5.00
C VAL A 155 8.15 27.80 4.34
N SER A 156 9.43 27.41 4.27
CA SER A 156 9.88 26.26 3.49
C SER A 156 11.16 25.56 3.96
N GLU A 157 11.97 26.19 4.82
CA GLU A 157 13.27 25.63 5.24
C GLU A 157 13.09 24.50 6.26
N TYR A 158 13.94 23.48 6.14
CA TYR A 158 13.87 22.33 7.05
C TYR A 158 14.10 22.75 8.50
N ARG A 159 13.42 22.06 9.42
CA ARG A 159 13.65 22.21 10.86
C ARG A 159 15.14 21.98 11.18
N VAL A 160 15.64 22.76 12.13
CA VAL A 160 16.94 22.53 12.80
C VAL A 160 16.72 21.93 14.19
N SER A 161 17.80 21.54 14.87
CA SER A 161 17.73 21.07 16.25
C SER A 161 17.22 22.19 17.17
N ARG A 162 16.28 21.85 18.05
CA ARG A 162 15.79 22.76 19.09
C ARG A 162 16.77 22.98 20.24
N VAL A 163 17.90 22.26 20.25
CA VAL A 163 18.91 22.33 21.33
C VAL A 163 19.98 23.37 21.02
N ASP A 164 20.52 23.36 19.81
CA ASP A 164 21.69 24.16 19.42
C ASP A 164 21.57 24.79 18.02
N SER A 165 20.39 24.72 17.39
CA SER A 165 20.13 25.21 16.03
C SER A 165 21.00 24.56 14.94
N SER A 166 21.63 23.40 15.21
CA SER A 166 22.35 22.65 14.18
C SER A 166 21.40 21.99 13.20
N GLU A 167 21.90 21.66 12.00
CA GLU A 167 21.16 20.78 11.08
C GLU A 167 20.75 19.46 11.76
N LEU A 168 19.59 18.95 11.38
CA LEU A 168 19.16 17.61 11.81
C LEU A 168 20.05 16.54 11.16
N PRO A 169 20.19 15.35 11.79
CA PRO A 169 20.94 14.25 11.20
C PRO A 169 20.48 13.95 9.76
N SER A 170 21.44 13.61 8.89
CA SER A 170 21.14 13.20 7.51
C SER A 170 20.08 12.10 7.48
N ALA A 171 19.12 12.20 6.54
CA ALA A 171 18.12 11.17 6.35
C ALA A 171 18.73 9.80 6.01
N ARG A 172 19.85 9.74 5.27
CA ARG A 172 20.57 8.49 5.00
C ARG A 172 21.19 7.91 6.26
N LEU A 173 21.81 8.76 7.09
CA LEU A 173 22.35 8.31 8.38
C LEU A 173 21.25 7.69 9.26
N LEU A 174 20.08 8.32 9.28
CA LEU A 174 18.93 7.84 10.04
C LEU A 174 18.38 6.51 9.48
N SER A 175 18.21 6.41 8.17
CA SER A 175 17.81 5.18 7.49
C SER A 175 18.74 4.03 7.85
N ARG A 176 20.06 4.21 7.67
CA ARG A 176 21.05 3.16 7.96
C ARG A 176 21.08 2.75 9.43
N THR A 177 20.89 3.70 10.34
CA THR A 177 21.01 3.48 11.79
C THR A 177 19.76 2.83 12.38
N PHE A 178 18.58 3.33 12.02
CA PHE A 178 17.31 2.92 12.62
C PHE A 178 16.55 1.90 11.79
N LEU A 179 16.88 1.73 10.51
CA LEU A 179 16.12 0.89 9.59
C LEU A 179 17.00 -0.16 8.85
N PRO A 180 17.80 -0.97 9.56
CA PRO A 180 18.59 -2.01 8.92
C PRO A 180 17.71 -3.16 8.43
N ASP A 181 18.27 -4.00 7.55
CA ASP A 181 17.58 -5.15 6.99
C ASP A 181 17.54 -6.32 7.98
N LEU A 182 16.31 -6.77 8.28
CA LEU A 182 16.04 -8.02 8.94
C LEU A 182 14.70 -8.56 8.45
N ASN A 183 14.69 -9.83 8.05
CA ASN A 183 13.48 -10.50 7.60
C ASN A 183 12.64 -10.98 8.78
N ILE A 184 11.61 -10.20 9.14
CA ILE A 184 10.58 -10.59 10.11
C ILE A 184 9.23 -10.65 9.41
N SER A 185 8.78 -11.86 9.10
CA SER A 185 7.50 -12.03 8.39
C SER A 185 6.30 -12.01 9.31
N ASP A 186 5.20 -11.46 8.81
CA ASP A 186 3.90 -11.41 9.48
C ASP A 186 2.98 -12.56 9.02
N ILE A 187 1.81 -12.69 9.64
CA ILE A 187 0.80 -13.70 9.31
C ILE A 187 -0.07 -13.32 8.09
N HIS A 188 0.04 -12.09 7.59
CA HIS A 188 -0.73 -11.65 6.42
C HIS A 188 0.02 -11.99 5.12
N THR A 189 -0.74 -12.10 4.03
CA THR A 189 -0.19 -12.34 2.70
C THR A 189 0.38 -11.04 2.12
N ARG A 190 1.26 -11.16 1.13
CA ARG A 190 1.82 -10.04 0.36
C ARG A 190 0.74 -9.22 -0.35
N MET A 191 -0.44 -9.80 -0.59
CA MET A 191 -1.61 -9.08 -1.11
C MET A 191 -2.05 -7.96 -0.15
N TYR A 192 -1.85 -8.08 1.16
CA TYR A 192 -2.18 -6.99 2.09
C TYR A 192 -1.29 -5.77 1.86
N LEU A 193 0.03 -5.95 1.78
CA LEU A 193 0.98 -4.92 1.37
C LEU A 193 0.57 -4.30 0.03
N GLN A 194 0.31 -5.12 -0.98
CA GLN A 194 -0.01 -4.62 -2.31
C GLN A 194 -1.33 -3.83 -2.35
N PHE A 195 -2.35 -4.29 -1.62
CA PHE A 195 -3.60 -3.55 -1.50
C PHE A 195 -3.43 -2.24 -0.74
N SER A 196 -2.55 -2.21 0.28
CA SER A 196 -2.18 -0.98 0.97
C SER A 196 -1.61 0.06 0.00
N GLN A 197 -0.73 -0.36 -0.92
CA GLN A 197 -0.19 0.52 -1.94
C GLN A 197 -1.27 1.02 -2.93
N LEU A 198 -2.22 0.18 -3.34
CA LEU A 198 -3.34 0.62 -4.18
C LEU A 198 -4.18 1.69 -3.48
N VAL A 199 -4.49 1.51 -2.19
CA VAL A 199 -5.18 2.54 -1.39
C VAL A 199 -4.36 3.82 -1.30
N ALA A 200 -3.03 3.73 -1.11
CA ALA A 200 -2.15 4.90 -1.16
C ALA A 200 -2.21 5.62 -2.49
N HIS A 201 -2.14 4.89 -3.60
CA HIS A 201 -2.09 5.47 -4.94
C HIS A 201 -3.42 6.11 -5.33
N ASP A 202 -4.52 5.68 -4.72
CA ASP A 202 -5.84 6.24 -4.94
C ASP A 202 -6.02 7.63 -4.30
N VAL A 203 -5.34 7.89 -3.17
CA VAL A 203 -5.54 9.14 -2.37
C VAL A 203 -4.29 10.00 -2.23
N THR A 204 -3.16 9.56 -2.80
CA THR A 204 -1.88 10.29 -2.78
C THR A 204 -1.20 10.23 -4.14
N LEU A 205 -0.77 11.37 -4.67
CA LEU A 205 0.22 11.49 -5.74
C LEU A 205 0.88 12.85 -5.56
N ASN A 206 2.08 12.85 -5.00
CA ASN A 206 2.75 14.07 -4.53
C ASN A 206 3.91 14.36 -5.49
N PRO A 207 3.71 15.22 -6.50
CA PRO A 207 4.75 15.53 -7.47
C PRO A 207 5.88 16.36 -6.83
N GLN A 208 7.06 16.29 -7.44
CA GLN A 208 8.16 17.20 -7.16
C GLN A 208 8.18 18.34 -8.17
N VAL A 209 8.79 19.47 -7.80
CA VAL A 209 8.95 20.59 -8.72
C VAL A 209 9.83 20.21 -9.91
N THR A 210 9.43 20.65 -11.10
CA THR A 210 10.16 20.38 -12.36
C THR A 210 11.10 21.51 -12.76
N SER A 211 11.05 22.65 -12.06
CA SER A 211 11.97 23.77 -12.27
C SER A 211 13.37 23.49 -11.71
N GLY A 212 14.37 24.22 -12.20
CA GLY A 212 15.76 24.05 -11.80
C GLY A 212 16.48 22.89 -12.52
N PRO A 213 17.59 22.38 -11.95
CA PRO A 213 18.37 21.30 -12.55
C PRO A 213 17.55 20.02 -12.74
N ALA A 214 17.84 19.25 -13.79
CA ALA A 214 17.19 17.95 -14.02
C ALA A 214 17.49 16.95 -12.89
N LYS A 215 18.72 16.96 -12.37
CA LYS A 215 19.19 16.14 -11.24
C LYS A 215 19.83 17.01 -10.17
N CYS A 216 19.72 16.60 -8.92
CA CYS A 216 20.28 17.28 -7.76
C CYS A 216 21.58 16.65 -7.27
N CYS A 217 21.92 15.44 -7.74
CA CYS A 217 23.24 14.86 -7.58
C CYS A 217 23.95 14.70 -8.94
N SER A 218 25.23 15.04 -8.97
CA SER A 218 26.09 14.84 -10.12
C SER A 218 26.31 13.35 -10.40
N GLU A 219 26.86 13.05 -11.57
CA GLU A 219 27.36 11.70 -11.87
C GLU A 219 28.51 11.31 -10.94
N SER A 220 29.34 12.27 -10.51
CA SER A 220 30.48 12.05 -9.61
C SER A 220 30.10 11.66 -8.18
N GLY A 221 28.85 11.86 -7.75
CA GLY A 221 28.46 11.54 -6.37
C GLY A 221 28.13 12.72 -5.49
N ASP A 222 28.28 13.94 -5.98
CA ASP A 222 28.20 15.15 -5.19
C ASP A 222 26.89 15.91 -5.43
N ALA A 223 26.52 16.77 -4.48
CA ALA A 223 25.38 17.66 -4.66
C ALA A 223 25.65 18.67 -5.79
N VAL A 224 24.66 18.88 -6.65
CA VAL A 224 24.71 19.92 -7.67
C VAL A 224 24.42 21.26 -7.00
N GLU A 225 25.29 22.25 -7.23
CA GLU A 225 25.02 23.62 -6.80
C GLU A 225 23.79 24.17 -7.55
N SER A 226 22.76 24.53 -6.80
CA SER A 226 21.54 25.12 -7.35
C SER A 226 21.17 26.39 -6.61
N LYS A 227 21.02 27.49 -7.36
CA LYS A 227 20.55 28.78 -6.81
C LYS A 227 19.03 28.85 -6.62
N SER A 228 18.28 27.88 -7.15
CA SER A 228 16.81 27.92 -7.10
C SER A 228 16.21 27.40 -5.79
N GLY A 229 17.00 26.80 -4.90
CA GLY A 229 16.52 26.23 -3.63
C GLY A 229 15.68 24.96 -3.76
N VAL A 230 15.34 24.55 -4.99
CA VAL A 230 14.49 23.37 -5.26
C VAL A 230 15.21 22.03 -5.13
N CYS A 231 16.53 22.03 -5.33
CA CYS A 231 17.36 20.85 -5.11
C CYS A 231 17.72 20.77 -3.64
N ARG A 232 17.27 19.69 -2.99
CA ARG A 232 17.50 19.46 -1.56
C ARG A 232 18.01 18.03 -1.35
N PRO A 233 19.17 17.69 -1.96
CA PRO A 233 19.67 16.33 -1.98
C PRO A 233 19.95 15.82 -0.56
N ILE A 234 19.85 14.51 -0.39
CA ILE A 234 20.13 13.86 0.89
C ILE A 234 21.64 13.61 0.95
N SER A 235 22.30 14.18 1.96
CA SER A 235 23.73 13.99 2.18
C SER A 235 24.03 12.56 2.63
N VAL A 236 25.03 11.93 2.02
CA VAL A 236 25.52 10.61 2.43
C VAL A 236 26.79 10.81 3.25
N PRO A 237 26.89 10.26 4.49
CA PRO A 237 28.11 10.33 5.28
C PRO A 237 29.30 9.68 4.56
N ARG A 238 30.49 10.26 4.68
CA ARG A 238 31.72 9.70 4.04
C ARG A 238 32.07 8.29 4.51
N ASN A 239 31.63 7.93 5.71
CA ASN A 239 31.80 6.61 6.30
C ASN A 239 30.55 5.73 6.17
N ASP A 240 29.62 6.05 5.26
CA ASP A 240 28.51 5.16 4.90
C ASP A 240 29.07 3.83 4.40
N ASP A 241 28.59 2.72 4.95
CA ASP A 241 29.16 1.39 4.71
C ASP A 241 28.76 0.80 3.35
N PHE A 242 27.76 1.37 2.68
CA PHE A 242 27.30 0.93 1.37
C PHE A 242 27.70 1.91 0.26
N TYR A 243 27.41 3.20 0.41
CA TYR A 243 27.58 4.19 -0.66
C TYR A 243 29.03 4.70 -0.80
N SER A 244 29.86 4.59 0.24
CA SER A 244 31.26 5.02 0.17
C SER A 244 32.09 4.22 -0.83
N GLN A 245 31.76 2.94 -1.06
CA GLN A 245 32.43 2.08 -2.04
C GLN A 245 32.15 2.50 -3.50
N PHE A 246 31.17 3.40 -3.70
CA PHE A 246 30.76 3.92 -5.01
C PHE A 246 31.04 5.43 -5.14
N ASP A 247 31.83 6.01 -4.22
CA ASP A 247 32.12 7.44 -4.16
C ASP A 247 30.86 8.32 -4.12
N ARG A 248 29.79 7.85 -3.48
CA ARG A 248 28.51 8.57 -3.42
C ARG A 248 28.35 9.34 -2.11
N ASN A 249 28.29 10.66 -2.21
CA ASN A 249 28.05 11.60 -1.10
C ASN A 249 26.64 12.23 -1.13
N CYS A 250 25.80 11.85 -2.11
CA CYS A 250 24.54 12.50 -2.43
C CYS A 250 23.51 11.50 -2.99
N LEU A 251 22.29 11.54 -2.44
CA LEU A 251 21.09 10.91 -3.00
C LEU A 251 20.09 11.95 -3.51
N GLU A 252 19.39 11.60 -4.59
CA GLU A 252 18.53 12.53 -5.33
C GLU A 252 17.31 12.92 -4.51
N TYR A 253 17.06 14.22 -4.34
CA TYR A 253 15.82 14.71 -3.77
C TYR A 253 15.52 16.14 -4.25
N LYS A 254 14.29 16.34 -4.73
CA LYS A 254 13.74 17.65 -5.09
C LYS A 254 12.59 18.01 -4.17
N GLN A 255 12.41 19.30 -3.94
CA GLN A 255 11.29 19.83 -3.20
C GLN A 255 9.94 19.39 -3.82
N SER A 256 8.98 19.08 -2.97
CA SER A 256 7.61 18.74 -3.37
C SER A 256 6.90 19.96 -3.96
N GLU A 257 6.13 19.75 -5.03
CA GLU A 257 5.29 20.79 -5.59
C GLU A 257 4.24 21.23 -4.56
N SER A 258 4.07 22.54 -4.42
CA SER A 258 3.12 23.15 -3.49
C SER A 258 2.09 24.00 -4.22
N ILE A 259 0.98 24.28 -3.55
CA ILE A 259 -0.10 25.06 -4.14
C ILE A 259 0.43 26.44 -4.55
N ASN A 260 0.18 26.81 -5.81
CA ASN A 260 0.60 28.11 -6.30
C ASN A 260 -0.43 29.16 -5.90
N CYS A 261 -0.28 29.69 -4.68
CA CYS A 261 -1.23 30.61 -4.08
C CYS A 261 -0.51 31.64 -3.22
N SER A 262 -0.40 32.87 -3.73
CA SER A 262 0.40 33.94 -3.12
C SER A 262 -0.10 34.44 -1.77
N THR A 263 -1.31 34.03 -1.36
CA THR A 263 -1.93 34.43 -0.08
C THR A 263 -1.76 33.37 1.01
N VAL A 264 -1.09 32.25 0.72
CA VAL A 264 -0.96 31.12 1.67
C VAL A 264 0.50 30.82 1.91
N ASP A 265 0.94 31.15 3.13
CA ASP A 265 2.17 30.68 3.73
C ASP A 265 1.85 29.88 5.01
N PRO A 266 2.65 28.86 5.37
CA PRO A 266 3.79 28.29 4.63
C PRO A 266 3.38 27.36 3.47
N LEU A 267 4.37 26.75 2.80
CA LEU A 267 4.17 25.79 1.71
C LEU A 267 3.14 24.69 2.04
N GLN A 268 2.22 24.49 1.10
CA GLN A 268 1.19 23.45 1.16
C GLN A 268 1.36 22.49 -0.02
N PRO A 269 2.00 21.32 0.18
CA PRO A 269 2.18 20.34 -0.89
C PRO A 269 0.84 19.89 -1.48
N ILE A 270 0.82 19.71 -2.81
CA ILE A 270 -0.40 19.33 -3.53
C ILE A 270 -0.53 17.81 -3.71
N VAL A 271 -1.75 17.40 -4.04
CA VAL A 271 -2.09 16.03 -4.46
C VAL A 271 -2.62 16.05 -5.89
N ARG A 272 -2.08 15.19 -6.76
CA ARG A 272 -2.53 15.04 -8.16
C ARG A 272 -3.47 13.85 -8.41
N SER A 273 -3.70 13.01 -7.41
CA SER A 273 -4.83 12.07 -7.38
C SER A 273 -6.05 12.76 -6.80
N THR A 274 -7.24 12.16 -6.96
CA THR A 274 -8.38 12.57 -6.12
C THR A 274 -8.05 12.25 -4.65
N HIS A 275 -8.78 12.85 -3.70
CA HIS A 275 -8.63 12.50 -2.29
C HIS A 275 -9.62 11.42 -1.84
N PHE A 276 -10.33 10.80 -2.78
CA PHE A 276 -11.35 9.79 -2.48
C PHE A 276 -10.81 8.40 -2.76
N ILE A 277 -11.35 7.42 -2.06
CA ILE A 277 -11.17 6.02 -2.42
C ILE A 277 -12.13 5.72 -3.58
N ASP A 278 -11.74 6.07 -4.80
CA ASP A 278 -12.56 6.02 -6.02
C ASP A 278 -11.89 5.35 -7.23
N VAL A 279 -10.84 4.56 -6.97
CA VAL A 279 -10.13 3.72 -7.95
C VAL A 279 -9.56 4.58 -9.10
N SER A 280 -9.22 5.83 -8.79
CA SER A 280 -8.56 6.79 -9.67
C SER A 280 -7.22 6.26 -10.20
N PHE A 281 -6.56 5.34 -9.48
CA PHE A 281 -5.36 4.69 -9.99
C PHE A 281 -5.59 3.93 -11.31
N MET A 282 -6.82 3.47 -11.56
CA MET A 282 -7.22 2.81 -12.80
C MET A 282 -7.98 3.75 -13.75
N TYR A 283 -8.88 4.58 -13.21
CA TYR A 283 -9.76 5.43 -14.01
C TYR A 283 -9.13 6.77 -14.43
N GLY A 284 -8.05 7.17 -13.79
CA GLY A 284 -7.45 8.49 -13.94
C GLY A 284 -8.18 9.54 -13.11
N SER A 285 -7.43 10.57 -12.71
CA SER A 285 -7.95 11.67 -11.90
C SER A 285 -8.31 12.91 -12.73
N LEU A 286 -8.33 12.80 -14.05
CA LEU A 286 -8.67 13.88 -14.98
C LEU A 286 -9.62 13.37 -16.07
N PRO A 287 -10.59 14.18 -16.52
CA PRO A 287 -11.57 13.75 -17.51
C PRO A 287 -10.96 13.24 -18.82
N ASP A 288 -9.87 13.86 -19.29
CA ASP A 288 -9.25 13.47 -20.56
C ASP A 288 -8.49 12.15 -20.44
N LYS A 289 -7.77 11.92 -19.33
CA LYS A 289 -7.14 10.62 -19.07
C LYS A 289 -8.18 9.51 -18.91
N ALA A 290 -9.26 9.79 -18.19
CA ALA A 290 -10.37 8.84 -18.06
C ALA A 290 -11.01 8.48 -19.40
N ARG A 291 -11.07 9.42 -20.35
CA ARG A 291 -11.57 9.19 -21.72
C ARG A 291 -10.56 8.41 -22.57
N GLU A 292 -9.29 8.75 -22.47
CA GLU A 292 -8.18 8.11 -23.19
C GLU A 292 -8.09 6.61 -22.90
N LEU A 293 -8.31 6.22 -21.64
CA LEU A 293 -8.23 4.84 -21.16
C LEU A 293 -9.43 3.97 -21.55
N ARG A 294 -10.45 4.52 -22.21
CA ARG A 294 -11.69 3.82 -22.60
C ARG A 294 -11.70 3.46 -24.08
N THR A 295 -12.40 2.39 -24.42
CA THR A 295 -12.61 1.99 -25.82
C THR A 295 -13.61 2.90 -26.53
N GLY A 296 -14.41 3.66 -25.77
CA GLY A 296 -15.57 4.41 -26.27
C GLY A 296 -16.72 3.51 -26.75
N SER A 297 -16.66 2.21 -26.44
CA SER A 297 -17.69 1.25 -26.80
C SER A 297 -17.98 0.29 -25.65
N ARG A 298 -19.27 -0.03 -25.45
CA ARG A 298 -19.74 -1.01 -24.45
C ARG A 298 -19.30 -0.70 -23.00
N GLY A 299 -18.89 0.52 -22.72
CA GLY A 299 -18.42 0.97 -21.42
C GLY A 299 -17.12 0.34 -20.96
N GLN A 300 -16.30 -0.19 -21.88
CA GLN A 300 -15.08 -0.93 -21.54
C GLN A 300 -13.84 -0.03 -21.44
N MET A 301 -12.91 -0.44 -20.59
CA MET A 301 -11.53 0.06 -20.57
C MET A 301 -10.74 -0.57 -21.72
N ARG A 302 -9.80 0.18 -22.28
CA ARG A 302 -8.85 -0.32 -23.29
C ARG A 302 -7.97 -1.40 -22.69
N VAL A 303 -7.60 -2.35 -23.52
CA VAL A 303 -6.68 -3.43 -23.16
C VAL A 303 -5.69 -3.66 -24.28
N ARG A 304 -4.56 -4.26 -23.93
CA ARG A 304 -3.63 -4.87 -24.88
C ARG A 304 -3.81 -6.38 -24.82
N SER A 305 -4.34 -6.98 -25.87
CA SER A 305 -4.50 -8.43 -25.93
C SER A 305 -3.25 -9.09 -26.53
N VAL A 306 -2.61 -9.98 -25.78
CA VAL A 306 -1.43 -10.76 -26.20
C VAL A 306 -1.70 -12.23 -25.93
N ASN A 307 -1.64 -13.07 -26.97
CA ASN A 307 -1.88 -14.51 -26.88
C ASN A 307 -3.21 -14.88 -26.17
N GLY A 308 -4.26 -14.09 -26.39
CA GLY A 308 -5.59 -14.30 -25.79
C GLY A 308 -5.72 -13.83 -24.34
N LYS A 309 -4.70 -13.16 -23.79
CA LYS A 309 -4.71 -12.56 -22.44
C LYS A 309 -4.74 -11.04 -22.54
N ASP A 310 -5.53 -10.39 -21.70
CA ASP A 310 -5.68 -8.94 -21.70
C ASP A 310 -4.78 -8.28 -20.65
N TYR A 311 -3.93 -7.35 -21.07
CA TYR A 311 -3.08 -6.55 -20.19
C TYR A 311 -3.48 -5.08 -20.24
N LEU A 312 -2.89 -4.27 -19.37
CA LEU A 312 -3.03 -2.82 -19.41
C LEU A 312 -2.64 -2.26 -20.80
N PRO A 313 -3.23 -1.14 -21.24
CA PRO A 313 -2.81 -0.46 -22.47
C PRO A 313 -1.32 -0.09 -22.45
N THR A 314 -0.77 0.18 -23.64
CA THR A 314 0.64 0.57 -23.80
C THR A 314 0.79 2.09 -23.74
N ALA A 315 1.68 2.57 -22.87
CA ALA A 315 2.08 3.98 -22.79
C ALA A 315 3.18 4.31 -23.82
N ALA A 316 3.53 5.59 -23.93
CA ALA A 316 4.70 6.01 -24.69
C ALA A 316 5.99 5.46 -24.07
N ALA A 317 6.96 5.03 -24.89
CA ALA A 317 8.23 4.48 -24.40
C ALA A 317 9.00 5.48 -23.51
N SER A 318 8.85 6.79 -23.74
CA SER A 318 9.43 7.85 -22.90
C SER A 318 8.92 7.85 -21.46
N SER A 319 7.76 7.25 -21.19
CA SER A 319 7.17 7.15 -19.85
C SER A 319 7.77 6.01 -19.02
N CYS A 320 8.50 5.07 -19.63
CA CYS A 320 9.18 3.98 -18.90
C CYS A 320 10.59 3.79 -19.47
N PRO A 321 11.55 4.67 -19.16
CA PRO A 321 12.89 4.63 -19.76
C PRO A 321 13.67 3.34 -19.46
N PHE A 322 13.29 2.59 -18.43
CA PHE A 322 13.93 1.33 -18.04
C PHE A 322 13.30 0.09 -18.69
N ALA A 323 12.10 0.21 -19.26
CA ALA A 323 11.40 -0.93 -19.86
C ALA A 323 11.99 -1.28 -21.24
N LYS A 324 12.30 -2.57 -21.45
CA LYS A 324 12.83 -3.05 -22.73
C LYS A 324 11.74 -3.58 -23.66
N LYS A 325 10.65 -4.11 -23.10
CA LYS A 325 9.56 -4.74 -23.84
C LYS A 325 8.30 -3.90 -23.82
N ASN A 326 7.73 -3.68 -22.64
CA ASN A 326 6.39 -3.10 -22.49
C ASN A 326 6.38 -2.03 -21.38
N CYS A 327 5.74 -0.91 -21.69
CA CYS A 327 5.45 0.19 -20.76
C CYS A 327 3.93 0.30 -20.63
N TYR A 328 3.40 0.15 -19.42
CA TYR A 328 1.96 0.13 -19.19
C TYR A 328 1.40 1.54 -18.98
N ASP A 329 0.16 1.73 -19.42
CA ASP A 329 -0.62 2.94 -19.22
C ASP A 329 -1.81 2.67 -18.30
N ALA A 330 -2.07 3.57 -17.36
CA ALA A 330 -3.16 3.47 -16.40
C ALA A 330 -3.64 4.86 -15.95
N GLY A 331 -4.56 4.88 -15.00
CA GLY A 331 -5.06 6.12 -14.40
C GLY A 331 -4.01 6.87 -13.58
N ASP A 332 -3.11 6.13 -12.95
CA ASP A 332 -1.98 6.63 -12.18
C ASP A 332 -0.64 6.32 -12.84
N ILE A 333 0.25 7.32 -12.86
CA ILE A 333 1.54 7.26 -13.57
C ILE A 333 2.47 6.19 -12.98
N ARG A 334 2.29 5.81 -11.71
CA ARG A 334 3.19 4.89 -11.01
C ARG A 334 2.91 3.43 -11.31
N VAL A 335 2.02 3.08 -12.24
CA VAL A 335 1.67 1.68 -12.56
C VAL A 335 2.88 0.81 -12.89
N ASN A 336 3.95 1.41 -13.43
CA ASN A 336 5.19 0.71 -13.76
C ASN A 336 6.20 0.61 -12.60
N GLN A 337 5.87 1.04 -11.38
CA GLN A 337 6.82 1.04 -10.27
C GLN A 337 7.39 -0.34 -9.95
N HIS A 338 6.59 -1.42 -10.02
CA HIS A 338 7.05 -2.80 -9.86
C HIS A 338 6.01 -3.82 -10.33
N LEU A 339 6.42 -5.10 -10.38
CA LEU A 339 5.62 -6.21 -10.93
C LEU A 339 4.27 -6.39 -10.21
N ASP A 340 4.28 -6.47 -8.88
CA ASP A 340 3.04 -6.67 -8.11
C ASP A 340 1.98 -5.59 -8.35
N LEU A 341 2.40 -4.32 -8.48
CA LEU A 341 1.50 -3.20 -8.73
C LEU A 341 0.87 -3.30 -10.11
N ALA A 342 1.67 -3.54 -11.14
CA ALA A 342 1.17 -3.68 -12.50
C ALA A 342 0.22 -4.90 -12.64
N VAL A 343 0.53 -6.02 -11.97
CA VAL A 343 -0.34 -7.22 -11.94
C VAL A 343 -1.68 -6.89 -11.30
N THR A 344 -1.67 -6.23 -10.14
CA THR A 344 -2.92 -5.92 -9.42
C THR A 344 -3.75 -4.84 -10.09
N GLN A 345 -3.15 -3.85 -10.75
CA GLN A 345 -3.90 -2.92 -11.59
C GLN A 345 -4.53 -3.61 -12.81
N THR A 346 -3.83 -4.57 -13.42
CA THR A 346 -4.40 -5.41 -14.49
C THR A 346 -5.61 -6.21 -14.00
N VAL A 347 -5.57 -6.76 -12.77
CA VAL A 347 -6.73 -7.44 -12.15
C VAL A 347 -7.95 -6.52 -12.10
N TRP A 348 -7.80 -5.29 -11.58
CA TRP A 348 -8.91 -4.34 -11.47
C TRP A 348 -9.47 -3.93 -12.85
N LEU A 349 -8.60 -3.76 -13.84
CA LEU A 349 -9.02 -3.47 -15.21
C LEU A 349 -9.82 -4.61 -15.83
N ARG A 350 -9.39 -5.87 -15.63
CA ARG A 350 -10.14 -7.04 -16.10
C ARG A 350 -11.48 -7.16 -15.40
N VAL A 351 -11.53 -6.90 -14.10
CA VAL A 351 -12.77 -6.89 -13.30
C VAL A 351 -13.75 -5.82 -13.81
N HIS A 352 -13.28 -4.63 -14.17
CA HIS A 352 -14.11 -3.63 -14.84
C HIS A 352 -14.76 -4.22 -16.10
N ASN A 353 -13.96 -4.75 -17.02
CA ASN A 353 -14.45 -5.24 -18.31
C ASN A 353 -15.39 -6.45 -18.15
N HIS A 354 -15.17 -7.30 -17.13
CA HIS A 354 -16.09 -8.37 -16.75
C HIS A 354 -17.45 -7.81 -16.31
N ILE A 355 -17.46 -6.84 -15.40
CA ILE A 355 -18.70 -6.20 -14.91
C ILE A 355 -19.44 -5.49 -16.05
N ALA A 356 -18.74 -4.71 -16.89
CA ALA A 356 -19.35 -4.02 -18.03
C ALA A 356 -20.06 -5.00 -18.98
N ASN A 357 -19.40 -6.13 -19.30
CA ASN A 357 -20.01 -7.19 -20.10
C ASN A 357 -21.22 -7.83 -19.41
N LYS A 358 -21.13 -8.12 -18.10
CA LYS A 358 -22.24 -8.69 -17.33
C LYS A 358 -23.44 -7.75 -17.28
N LEU A 359 -23.21 -6.45 -17.09
CA LEU A 359 -24.28 -5.45 -17.10
C LEU A 359 -25.00 -5.39 -18.45
N ILE A 360 -24.27 -5.51 -19.57
CA ILE A 360 -24.87 -5.61 -20.91
C ILE A 360 -25.65 -6.90 -21.08
N GLN A 361 -25.15 -8.04 -20.57
CA GLN A 361 -25.88 -9.32 -20.61
C GLN A 361 -27.20 -9.24 -19.83
N LEU A 362 -27.18 -8.65 -18.64
CA LEU A 362 -28.37 -8.47 -17.79
C LEU A 362 -29.33 -7.41 -18.35
N ASN A 363 -28.80 -6.41 -19.06
CA ASN A 363 -29.53 -5.29 -19.62
C ASN A 363 -29.21 -5.12 -21.12
N PRO A 364 -29.72 -5.99 -22.03
CA PRO A 364 -29.30 -5.98 -23.45
C PRO A 364 -29.46 -4.63 -24.18
N GLY A 365 -30.44 -3.82 -23.76
CA GLY A 365 -30.64 -2.47 -24.28
C GLY A 365 -29.54 -1.45 -23.92
N TRP A 366 -28.57 -1.82 -23.08
CA TRP A 366 -27.43 -0.97 -22.71
C TRP A 366 -26.24 -1.15 -23.65
N SER A 367 -26.26 -2.16 -24.53
CA SER A 367 -25.15 -2.47 -25.45
C SER A 367 -24.65 -1.29 -26.31
N LYS A 368 -25.53 -0.32 -26.64
CA LYS A 368 -25.21 0.90 -27.40
C LYS A 368 -25.08 2.16 -26.54
N ARG A 369 -25.04 2.03 -25.21
CA ARG A 369 -25.02 3.14 -24.25
C ARG A 369 -23.69 3.18 -23.50
N ASP A 370 -22.61 3.44 -24.23
CA ASP A 370 -21.23 3.40 -23.71
C ASP A 370 -21.07 4.12 -22.37
N GLU A 371 -21.40 5.42 -22.32
CA GLU A 371 -21.25 6.24 -21.11
C GLU A 371 -22.05 5.70 -19.92
N LEU A 372 -23.26 5.20 -20.15
CA LEU A 372 -24.05 4.60 -19.07
C LEU A 372 -23.36 3.35 -18.52
N VAL A 373 -22.92 2.44 -19.40
CA VAL A 373 -22.28 1.19 -18.96
C VAL A 373 -20.97 1.50 -18.24
N TYR A 374 -20.17 2.42 -18.75
CA TYR A 374 -18.92 2.85 -18.11
C TYR A 374 -19.18 3.41 -16.70
N GLN A 375 -20.10 4.37 -16.56
CA GLN A 375 -20.35 5.02 -15.27
C GLN A 375 -20.99 4.09 -14.24
N GLU A 376 -21.91 3.20 -14.65
CA GLU A 376 -22.46 2.18 -13.74
C GLU A 376 -21.39 1.17 -13.32
N THR A 377 -20.55 0.73 -14.25
CA THR A 377 -19.43 -0.17 -13.96
C THR A 377 -18.44 0.49 -13.00
N ARG A 378 -18.03 1.75 -13.28
CA ARG A 378 -17.18 2.56 -12.40
C ARG A 378 -17.78 2.69 -11.00
N ARG A 379 -19.06 3.01 -10.89
CA ARG A 379 -19.77 3.11 -9.60
C ARG A 379 -19.71 1.79 -8.81
N ILE A 380 -19.89 0.65 -9.48
CA ILE A 380 -19.83 -0.68 -8.85
C ILE A 380 -18.41 -1.05 -8.42
N VAL A 381 -17.42 -0.85 -9.29
CA VAL A 381 -16.00 -1.13 -8.97
C VAL A 381 -15.53 -0.30 -7.78
N ILE A 382 -15.88 0.99 -7.74
CA ILE A 382 -15.61 1.86 -6.59
C ILE A 382 -16.25 1.29 -5.32
N ALA A 383 -17.51 0.87 -5.39
CA ALA A 383 -18.20 0.28 -4.25
C ALA A 383 -17.53 -1.00 -3.74
N PHE A 384 -17.06 -1.86 -4.64
CA PHE A 384 -16.32 -3.07 -4.29
C PHE A 384 -14.97 -2.75 -3.63
N PHE A 385 -14.20 -1.81 -4.21
CA PHE A 385 -12.92 -1.39 -3.65
C PHE A 385 -13.08 -0.73 -2.27
N GLN A 386 -14.05 0.18 -2.11
CA GLN A 386 -14.39 0.78 -0.82
C GLN A 386 -14.84 -0.28 0.19
N HIS A 387 -15.71 -1.23 -0.20
CA HIS A 387 -16.17 -2.28 0.69
C HIS A 387 -15.00 -3.14 1.19
N ILE A 388 -14.14 -3.65 0.30
CA ILE A 388 -12.96 -4.45 0.66
C ILE A 388 -12.04 -3.62 1.57
N THR A 389 -11.85 -2.33 1.28
CA THR A 389 -11.02 -1.44 2.09
C THR A 389 -11.52 -1.36 3.52
N TYR A 390 -12.81 -1.09 3.76
CA TYR A 390 -13.34 -0.91 5.12
C TYR A 390 -13.73 -2.23 5.82
N ALA A 391 -14.03 -3.30 5.08
CA ALA A 391 -14.49 -4.57 5.61
C ALA A 391 -13.35 -5.57 5.87
N GLU A 392 -12.39 -5.66 4.95
CA GLU A 392 -11.33 -6.67 4.98
C GLU A 392 -9.97 -6.08 5.37
N TRP A 393 -9.59 -4.94 4.77
CA TRP A 393 -8.23 -4.40 4.88
C TRP A 393 -8.04 -3.50 6.11
N LEU A 394 -8.84 -2.45 6.28
CA LEU A 394 -8.68 -1.46 7.33
C LEU A 394 -8.70 -2.06 8.76
N PRO A 395 -9.58 -3.03 9.08
CA PRO A 395 -9.59 -3.67 10.40
C PRO A 395 -8.29 -4.41 10.76
N ILE A 396 -7.49 -4.83 9.77
CA ILE A 396 -6.14 -5.40 10.01
C ILE A 396 -5.17 -4.26 10.38
N LEU A 397 -5.24 -3.14 9.65
CA LEU A 397 -4.36 -1.99 9.87
C LEU A 397 -4.53 -1.42 11.28
N ILE A 398 -5.75 -1.03 11.63
CA ILE A 398 -6.04 -0.25 12.85
C ILE A 398 -6.69 -1.07 13.98
N GLY A 399 -7.02 -2.33 13.73
CA GLY A 399 -7.73 -3.21 14.65
C GLY A 399 -9.25 -3.11 14.52
N SER A 400 -9.91 -4.27 14.61
CA SER A 400 -11.37 -4.39 14.39
C SER A 400 -12.20 -3.61 15.41
N ASP A 401 -11.80 -3.62 16.69
CA ASP A 401 -12.54 -2.88 17.72
C ASP A 401 -12.48 -1.38 17.47
N PHE A 402 -11.32 -0.85 17.08
CA PHE A 402 -11.16 0.57 16.78
C PHE A 402 -11.93 0.98 15.53
N ALA A 403 -11.85 0.19 14.47
CA ALA A 403 -12.63 0.42 13.26
C ALA A 403 -14.12 0.48 13.58
N ARG A 404 -14.62 -0.40 14.46
CA ARG A 404 -16.03 -0.41 14.89
C ARG A 404 -16.38 0.80 15.75
N THR A 405 -15.63 1.07 16.82
CA THR A 405 -15.94 2.15 17.77
C THR A 405 -15.79 3.54 17.17
N SER A 406 -14.93 3.69 16.17
CA SER A 406 -14.74 4.94 15.42
C SER A 406 -15.70 5.09 14.24
N GLY A 407 -16.66 4.17 14.07
CA GLY A 407 -17.66 4.22 12.99
C GLY A 407 -17.10 3.97 11.59
N LEU A 408 -15.90 3.40 11.48
CA LEU A 408 -15.22 3.11 10.21
C LEU A 408 -15.68 1.78 9.62
N SER A 409 -16.04 0.79 10.44
CA SER A 409 -16.60 -0.47 9.94
C SER A 409 -17.86 -0.25 9.08
N PRO A 410 -18.09 -1.08 8.05
CA PRO A 410 -19.34 -1.09 7.30
C PRO A 410 -20.56 -1.25 8.20
N THR A 411 -21.69 -0.71 7.76
CA THR A 411 -22.96 -0.89 8.47
C THR A 411 -23.42 -2.36 8.40
N ASN A 412 -23.96 -2.90 9.49
CA ASN A 412 -24.51 -4.27 9.49
C ASN A 412 -25.74 -4.40 8.57
N SER A 413 -26.56 -3.35 8.49
CA SER A 413 -27.77 -3.29 7.66
C SER A 413 -28.12 -1.85 7.34
N GLY A 414 -28.86 -1.63 6.26
CA GLY A 414 -29.31 -0.30 5.88
C GLY A 414 -28.24 0.54 5.20
N TYR A 415 -28.50 1.84 5.14
CA TYR A 415 -27.63 2.86 4.59
C TYR A 415 -26.76 3.52 5.67
N PHE A 416 -25.57 3.96 5.29
CA PHE A 416 -24.80 4.93 6.04
C PHE A 416 -25.46 6.31 5.90
N VAL A 417 -25.75 6.94 7.04
CA VAL A 417 -26.38 8.28 7.12
C VAL A 417 -25.43 9.33 7.73
N GLY A 418 -24.13 9.03 7.76
CA GLY A 418 -23.12 9.84 8.44
C GLY A 418 -22.35 10.82 7.55
N TYR A 419 -22.72 10.98 6.27
CA TYR A 419 -22.10 12.01 5.43
C TYR A 419 -22.26 13.40 6.09
N ASN A 420 -21.14 14.10 6.25
CA ASN A 420 -21.10 15.41 6.85
C ASN A 420 -20.41 16.38 5.86
N PRO A 421 -21.15 17.37 5.29
CA PRO A 421 -20.59 18.33 4.33
C PRO A 421 -19.59 19.31 4.97
N ASP A 422 -19.38 19.27 6.28
CA ASP A 422 -18.39 20.09 6.98
C ASP A 422 -17.08 19.29 7.25
N VAL A 423 -17.03 18.00 6.93
CA VAL A 423 -15.80 17.20 6.97
C VAL A 423 -15.05 17.34 5.66
N ASN A 424 -13.83 17.87 5.71
CA ASN A 424 -12.95 17.96 4.54
C ASN A 424 -12.32 16.58 4.24
N PRO A 425 -12.63 15.97 3.07
CA PRO A 425 -12.11 14.66 2.67
C PRO A 425 -10.65 14.69 2.20
N SER A 426 -10.03 15.86 2.07
CA SER A 426 -8.63 15.97 1.63
C SER A 426 -7.70 15.12 2.48
N THR A 427 -6.72 14.51 1.80
CA THR A 427 -5.68 13.67 2.38
C THR A 427 -4.80 14.48 3.33
N LEU A 428 -4.55 13.94 4.52
CA LEU A 428 -3.67 14.56 5.50
C LEU A 428 -2.20 14.57 5.01
N ALA A 429 -1.50 15.68 5.19
CA ALA A 429 -0.05 15.75 4.96
C ALA A 429 0.71 14.76 5.86
N ASP A 430 0.24 14.61 7.11
CA ASP A 430 0.79 13.72 8.13
C ASP A 430 0.65 12.24 7.73
N PHE A 431 -0.43 11.92 7.01
CA PHE A 431 -0.68 10.59 6.43
C PHE A 431 0.24 10.33 5.24
N ALA A 432 0.27 11.25 4.27
CA ALA A 432 0.98 11.08 3.00
C ALA A 432 2.51 11.22 3.11
N GLY A 433 2.99 12.05 4.04
CA GLY A 433 4.41 12.36 4.24
C GLY A 433 5.09 11.52 5.32
N ALA A 434 4.35 10.75 6.13
CA ALA A 434 4.95 9.89 7.16
C ALA A 434 4.14 8.62 7.45
N ALA A 435 2.95 8.73 8.05
CA ALA A 435 2.30 7.55 8.67
C ALA A 435 2.08 6.40 7.69
N PHE A 436 1.54 6.69 6.49
CA PHE A 436 1.25 5.64 5.51
C PHE A 436 2.50 5.08 4.82
N ARG A 437 3.59 5.87 4.81
CA ARG A 437 4.93 5.41 4.37
C ARG A 437 5.51 4.39 5.35
N GLY A 438 5.03 4.37 6.60
CA GLY A 438 5.45 3.36 7.57
C GLY A 438 5.18 1.93 7.09
N LEU A 439 4.19 1.74 6.20
CA LEU A 439 3.86 0.45 5.60
C LEU A 439 4.91 -0.04 4.59
N HIS A 440 5.93 0.75 4.25
CA HIS A 440 7.08 0.28 3.49
C HIS A 440 7.86 -0.83 4.23
N SER A 441 7.77 -0.90 5.56
CA SER A 441 8.36 -1.99 6.36
C SER A 441 7.77 -3.35 6.01
N LEU A 442 6.54 -3.40 5.46
CA LEU A 442 5.91 -4.64 5.04
C LEU A 442 6.56 -5.27 3.81
N ILE A 443 7.43 -4.55 3.08
CA ILE A 443 8.02 -4.98 1.79
C ILE A 443 9.09 -6.07 2.01
N PRO A 444 8.87 -7.30 1.52
CA PRO A 444 9.89 -8.34 1.48
C PRO A 444 10.93 -8.07 0.40
N GLY A 445 12.18 -8.50 0.61
CA GLY A 445 13.25 -8.36 -0.37
C GLY A 445 13.09 -9.17 -1.67
N VAL A 446 12.12 -10.09 -1.75
CA VAL A 446 11.87 -10.87 -2.96
C VAL A 446 10.38 -10.94 -3.30
N ILE A 447 10.06 -11.01 -4.59
CA ILE A 447 8.75 -11.39 -5.13
C ILE A 447 8.79 -12.89 -5.45
N ARG A 448 7.90 -13.67 -4.83
CA ARG A 448 7.78 -15.12 -5.08
C ARG A 448 6.77 -15.41 -6.17
N LEU A 449 7.22 -16.05 -7.24
CA LEU A 449 6.34 -16.62 -8.26
C LEU A 449 5.89 -18.01 -7.81
N ALA A 450 4.60 -18.15 -7.48
CA ALA A 450 4.06 -19.38 -6.92
C ALA A 450 3.25 -20.19 -7.95
N ASN A 451 3.38 -21.52 -7.94
CA ASN A 451 2.52 -22.41 -8.72
C ASN A 451 1.14 -22.62 -8.07
N GLU A 452 0.28 -23.41 -8.72
CA GLU A 452 -1.07 -23.74 -8.23
C GLU A 452 -1.06 -24.35 -6.81
N ARG A 453 -0.03 -25.13 -6.45
CA ARG A 453 0.13 -25.72 -5.10
C ARG A 453 0.66 -24.73 -4.06
N ARG A 454 0.80 -23.45 -4.41
CA ARG A 454 1.41 -22.39 -3.58
C ARG A 454 2.87 -22.63 -3.20
N ALA A 455 3.56 -23.49 -3.95
CA ALA A 455 5.00 -23.63 -3.85
C ALA A 455 5.70 -22.60 -4.74
N THR A 456 6.76 -22.00 -4.22
CA THR A 456 7.59 -21.03 -4.96
C THR A 456 8.35 -21.74 -6.08
N ASN A 457 8.13 -21.33 -7.32
CA ASN A 457 8.89 -21.79 -8.48
C ASN A 457 10.15 -20.93 -8.68
N GLN A 458 10.05 -19.62 -8.43
CA GLN A 458 11.11 -18.65 -8.66
C GLN A 458 10.98 -17.50 -7.67
N GLU A 459 12.11 -16.92 -7.27
CA GLU A 459 12.18 -15.67 -6.51
C GLU A 459 12.86 -14.61 -7.38
N LEU A 460 12.26 -13.42 -7.42
CA LEU A 460 12.83 -12.24 -8.05
C LEU A 460 13.23 -11.25 -6.95
N PRO A 461 14.47 -10.74 -6.90
CA PRO A 461 14.78 -9.60 -6.04
C PRO A 461 13.79 -8.45 -6.30
N PHE A 462 13.29 -7.81 -5.25
CA PHE A 462 12.26 -6.77 -5.42
C PHE A 462 12.74 -5.65 -6.35
N SER A 463 13.99 -5.20 -6.18
CA SER A 463 14.60 -4.14 -6.98
C SER A 463 14.71 -4.50 -8.46
N SER A 464 14.80 -5.79 -8.81
CA SER A 464 14.96 -6.23 -10.19
C SER A 464 13.70 -6.08 -11.04
N THR A 465 12.57 -5.70 -10.44
CA THR A 465 11.31 -5.46 -11.17
C THR A 465 10.92 -4.00 -11.23
N LEU A 466 11.70 -3.12 -10.60
CA LEU A 466 11.36 -1.71 -10.47
C LEU A 466 11.39 -0.99 -11.82
N GLN A 467 10.38 -0.19 -12.12
CA GLN A 467 10.28 0.65 -13.32
C GLN A 467 10.16 -0.09 -14.67
N HIS A 468 10.12 -1.42 -14.69
CA HIS A 468 9.98 -2.21 -15.92
C HIS A 468 9.21 -3.54 -15.75
N PRO A 469 8.04 -3.56 -15.08
CA PRO A 469 7.29 -4.79 -14.85
C PRO A 469 6.80 -5.48 -16.13
N GLY A 470 6.63 -4.73 -17.22
CA GLY A 470 6.25 -5.26 -18.53
C GLY A 470 7.30 -6.17 -19.17
N ASP A 471 8.53 -6.18 -18.67
CA ASP A 471 9.58 -7.10 -19.12
C ASP A 471 9.37 -8.54 -18.61
N PHE A 472 8.56 -8.69 -17.56
CA PHE A 472 8.28 -9.95 -16.86
C PHE A 472 6.83 -10.41 -17.03
N MET A 473 5.86 -9.51 -16.89
CA MET A 473 4.46 -9.88 -16.68
C MET A 473 3.87 -10.76 -17.79
N GLU A 474 4.22 -10.49 -19.04
CA GLU A 474 3.70 -11.17 -20.23
C GLU A 474 4.43 -12.50 -20.54
N GLU A 475 5.43 -12.88 -19.73
CA GLU A 475 6.25 -14.08 -19.94
C GLU A 475 5.64 -15.31 -19.27
N GLY A 476 5.24 -16.29 -20.09
CA GLY A 476 4.75 -17.59 -19.62
C GLY A 476 3.60 -17.47 -18.61
N ASP A 477 3.85 -17.96 -17.39
CA ASP A 477 2.91 -17.99 -16.28
C ASP A 477 3.24 -16.95 -15.19
N THR A 478 4.03 -15.92 -15.52
CA THR A 478 4.52 -14.93 -14.54
C THR A 478 3.37 -14.11 -13.95
N TYR A 479 2.39 -13.68 -14.76
CA TYR A 479 1.21 -12.96 -14.29
C TYR A 479 0.46 -13.72 -13.18
N ASP A 480 -0.01 -14.94 -13.47
CA ASP A 480 -0.76 -15.75 -12.51
C ASP A 480 0.13 -16.25 -11.36
N SER A 481 1.42 -16.54 -11.62
CA SER A 481 2.34 -16.95 -10.56
C SER A 481 2.62 -15.83 -9.57
N THR A 482 2.69 -14.59 -10.05
CA THR A 482 2.76 -13.40 -9.20
C THR A 482 1.46 -13.25 -8.41
N LEU A 483 0.30 -13.41 -9.05
CA LEU A 483 -0.99 -13.27 -8.38
C LEU A 483 -1.24 -14.35 -7.31
N ARG A 484 -0.80 -15.60 -7.55
CA ARG A 484 -0.76 -16.66 -6.52
C ARG A 484 0.26 -16.33 -5.42
N GLY A 485 1.41 -15.77 -5.79
CA GLY A 485 2.44 -15.28 -4.88
C GLY A 485 1.90 -14.21 -3.93
N LEU A 486 1.17 -13.21 -4.45
CA LEU A 486 0.47 -12.21 -3.66
C LEU A 486 -0.46 -12.86 -2.63
N GLY A 487 -1.20 -13.90 -3.02
CA GLY A 487 -2.10 -14.64 -2.14
C GLY A 487 -1.43 -15.63 -1.18
N SER A 488 -0.12 -15.88 -1.24
CA SER A 488 0.51 -16.97 -0.44
C SER A 488 1.87 -16.64 0.16
N GLN A 489 2.63 -15.74 -0.42
CA GLN A 489 3.83 -15.19 0.20
C GLN A 489 3.43 -14.37 1.43
N LYS A 490 4.15 -14.52 2.54
CA LYS A 490 4.02 -13.63 3.70
C LYS A 490 4.63 -12.27 3.38
N GLN A 491 3.97 -11.20 3.80
CA GLN A 491 4.62 -9.89 3.89
C GLN A 491 5.55 -9.82 5.12
N GLN A 492 6.36 -8.77 5.22
CA GLN A 492 7.08 -8.46 6.45
C GLN A 492 6.16 -7.82 7.49
N PHE A 493 6.62 -7.75 8.72
CA PHE A 493 5.91 -7.14 9.84
C PHE A 493 6.06 -5.62 9.84
N GLN A 494 5.08 -4.92 10.43
CA GLN A 494 5.16 -3.47 10.60
C GLN A 494 6.17 -3.17 11.71
N ASP A 495 7.38 -2.78 11.39
CA ASP A 495 8.40 -2.43 12.38
C ASP A 495 9.51 -1.57 11.76
N ARG A 496 10.63 -1.45 12.47
CA ARG A 496 11.77 -0.66 12.01
C ARG A 496 12.57 -1.33 10.90
N TRP A 497 12.43 -2.63 10.64
CA TRP A 497 13.31 -3.35 9.73
C TRP A 497 12.90 -3.09 8.27
N MET A 498 13.87 -2.76 7.43
CA MET A 498 13.62 -2.38 6.03
C MET A 498 14.59 -3.13 5.13
N THR A 499 14.07 -3.80 4.11
CA THR A 499 14.88 -4.56 3.14
C THR A 499 15.87 -3.66 2.40
N GLU A 500 17.10 -4.13 2.19
CA GLU A 500 18.11 -3.40 1.40
C GLU A 500 17.65 -3.14 -0.03
N GLN A 501 16.70 -3.94 -0.54
CA GLN A 501 16.11 -3.77 -1.85
C GLN A 501 15.43 -2.40 -2.06
N ILE A 502 15.02 -1.73 -0.98
CA ILE A 502 14.45 -0.38 -1.02
C ILE A 502 15.31 0.68 -0.33
N THR A 503 16.29 0.30 0.50
CA THR A 503 17.19 1.25 1.17
C THR A 503 18.55 1.43 0.49
N ASN A 504 18.94 0.52 -0.42
CA ASN A 504 20.22 0.58 -1.15
C ASN A 504 20.05 0.40 -2.67
N PHE A 505 18.98 -0.28 -3.11
CA PHE A 505 18.76 -0.66 -4.52
C PHE A 505 17.47 -0.08 -5.11
N MET A 506 16.88 0.95 -4.51
CA MET A 506 15.65 1.54 -5.04
C MET A 506 15.91 2.22 -6.39
N ILE A 507 15.00 2.04 -7.34
CA ILE A 507 15.04 2.66 -8.66
C ILE A 507 13.73 3.42 -8.86
N ASP A 508 13.84 4.68 -9.29
CA ASP A 508 12.72 5.56 -9.61
C ASP A 508 12.90 6.17 -11.00
N GLU A 509 11.87 6.78 -11.57
CA GLU A 509 11.94 7.48 -12.86
C GLU A 509 13.08 8.51 -12.89
N ASP A 510 13.28 9.24 -11.79
CA ASP A 510 14.31 10.26 -11.62
C ASP A 510 15.69 9.71 -11.20
N VAL A 511 15.77 8.42 -10.86
CA VAL A 511 16.98 7.76 -10.36
C VAL A 511 17.39 6.63 -11.31
N PRO A 512 18.22 6.91 -12.33
CA PRO A 512 18.70 5.84 -13.20
C PRO A 512 19.52 4.82 -12.43
N GLN A 513 19.44 3.55 -12.84
CA GLN A 513 20.40 2.53 -12.40
C GLN A 513 21.81 3.06 -12.67
N ARG A 514 22.57 3.33 -11.61
CA ARG A 514 23.95 3.80 -11.69
C ARG A 514 24.90 2.65 -11.38
N GLY A 515 26.15 2.78 -11.82
CA GLY A 515 27.14 1.71 -11.68
C GLY A 515 26.71 0.39 -12.33
N GLN A 516 25.99 0.43 -13.45
CA GLN A 516 25.46 -0.76 -14.14
C GLN A 516 24.54 -1.64 -13.26
N GLY A 517 23.79 -1.03 -12.32
CA GLY A 517 22.87 -1.74 -11.43
C GLY A 517 23.48 -2.17 -10.10
N GLN A 518 24.68 -1.68 -9.77
CA GLN A 518 25.36 -1.98 -8.49
C GLN A 518 24.76 -1.25 -7.28
N PHE A 519 24.03 -0.15 -7.49
CA PHE A 519 23.34 0.58 -6.43
C PHE A 519 22.14 1.37 -6.97
N GLY A 520 21.26 1.76 -6.06
CA GLY A 520 20.10 2.62 -6.29
C GLY A 520 20.00 3.74 -5.25
N ASP A 521 18.80 4.27 -5.06
CA ASP A 521 18.46 5.23 -4.00
C ASP A 521 18.07 4.51 -2.68
N ASP A 522 17.75 5.33 -1.68
CA ASP A 522 17.21 4.92 -0.38
C ASP A 522 15.80 5.50 -0.19
N LEU A 523 14.77 4.66 -0.34
CA LEU A 523 13.37 5.04 -0.18
C LEU A 523 13.08 5.57 1.22
N CYS A 524 13.68 4.98 2.26
CA CYS A 524 13.43 5.38 3.63
C CYS A 524 14.07 6.74 3.94
N ALA A 525 15.28 6.99 3.41
CA ALA A 525 15.89 8.31 3.48
C ALA A 525 15.02 9.35 2.73
N ARG A 526 14.47 9.02 1.56
CA ARG A 526 13.52 9.88 0.84
C ARG A 526 12.26 10.16 1.65
N ASP A 527 11.72 9.18 2.37
CA ASP A 527 10.52 9.38 3.22
C ASP A 527 10.80 10.29 4.41
N ILE A 528 11.96 10.14 5.08
CA ILE A 528 12.39 11.05 6.15
C ILE A 528 12.55 12.47 5.62
N GLN A 529 13.26 12.61 4.48
CA GLN A 529 13.48 13.90 3.83
C GLN A 529 12.16 14.55 3.40
N ARG A 530 11.21 13.75 2.89
CA ARG A 530 9.86 14.18 2.53
C ARG A 530 9.03 14.63 3.72
N GLY A 531 9.16 13.97 4.86
CA GLY A 531 8.53 14.45 6.09
C GLY A 531 9.01 15.86 6.47
N ARG A 532 10.31 16.15 6.31
CA ARG A 532 10.87 17.49 6.55
C ARG A 532 10.40 18.50 5.51
N ASP A 533 10.35 18.09 4.24
CA ASP A 533 9.86 18.88 3.10
C ASP A 533 8.37 19.22 3.20
N PHE A 534 7.59 18.31 3.77
CA PHE A 534 6.19 18.54 4.10
C PHE A 534 6.04 19.43 5.33
N GLY A 535 7.10 19.82 6.03
CA GLY A 535 7.02 20.60 7.26
C GLY A 535 6.33 19.82 8.38
N LEU A 536 6.47 18.49 8.40
CA LEU A 536 5.92 17.68 9.48
C LEU A 536 6.64 18.02 10.79
N ARG A 537 5.83 18.11 11.86
CA ARG A 537 6.32 18.38 13.20
C ARG A 537 7.17 17.23 13.78
N PRO A 538 7.92 17.46 14.86
CA PRO A 538 8.61 16.38 15.56
C PRO A 538 7.65 15.32 16.09
N TYR A 539 8.13 14.08 16.15
CA TYR A 539 7.41 12.92 16.66
C TYR A 539 6.73 13.16 18.01
N VAL A 540 7.40 13.83 18.94
CA VAL A 540 6.87 14.10 20.29
C VAL A 540 5.57 14.92 20.29
N GLU A 541 5.32 15.71 19.25
CA GLU A 541 4.07 16.48 19.13
C GLU A 541 2.93 15.59 18.61
N TYR A 542 3.21 14.63 17.72
CA TYR A 542 2.23 13.62 17.32
C TYR A 542 1.86 12.69 18.47
N ARG A 543 2.80 12.37 19.36
CA ARG A 543 2.49 11.64 20.59
C ARG A 543 1.41 12.36 21.40
N GLU A 544 1.61 13.65 21.68
CA GLU A 544 0.64 14.47 22.42
C GLU A 544 -0.70 14.61 21.65
N LEU A 545 -0.63 14.81 20.33
CA LEU A 545 -1.80 14.87 19.44
C LEU A 545 -2.63 13.59 19.52
N CYS A 546 -1.97 12.44 19.63
CA CYS A 546 -2.61 11.13 19.66
C CYS A 546 -2.88 10.62 21.08
N GLY A 547 -2.83 11.52 22.08
CA GLY A 547 -3.22 11.22 23.46
C GLY A 547 -2.20 10.40 24.25
N LEU A 548 -0.97 10.27 23.75
CA LEU A 548 0.14 9.69 24.50
C LEU A 548 0.73 10.71 25.47
N SER A 549 1.44 10.21 26.47
CA SER A 549 2.09 11.07 27.47
C SER A 549 3.16 11.95 26.81
N PRO A 550 3.21 13.25 27.16
CA PRO A 550 4.26 14.16 26.69
C PRO A 550 5.64 13.61 27.00
N ALA A 551 6.55 13.65 26.02
CA ALA A 551 7.96 13.32 26.22
C ALA A 551 8.78 14.61 26.33
N ARG A 552 9.59 14.73 27.39
CA ARG A 552 10.49 15.87 27.63
C ARG A 552 11.96 15.46 27.65
N SER A 553 12.22 14.16 27.75
CA SER A 553 13.53 13.53 27.61
C SER A 553 13.42 12.26 26.77
N PHE A 554 14.55 11.75 26.26
CA PHE A 554 14.56 10.46 25.56
C PHE A 554 14.02 9.32 26.43
N ARG A 555 14.28 9.34 27.74
CA ARG A 555 13.81 8.31 28.67
C ARG A 555 12.28 8.16 28.68
N ASP A 556 11.55 9.24 28.43
CA ASP A 556 10.09 9.23 28.41
C ASP A 556 9.51 8.43 27.24
N LEU A 557 10.34 8.10 26.23
CA LEU A 557 9.93 7.30 25.07
C LEU A 557 9.88 5.79 25.36
N ASN A 558 10.41 5.33 26.50
CA ASN A 558 10.43 3.90 26.88
C ASN A 558 9.03 3.30 27.13
N ASP A 559 7.97 4.11 27.08
CA ASP A 559 6.60 3.63 27.23
C ASP A 559 6.09 2.88 25.99
N PHE A 560 6.62 3.22 24.80
CA PHE A 560 6.27 2.57 23.54
C PHE A 560 7.48 2.23 22.66
N ILE A 561 8.68 2.76 22.92
CA ILE A 561 9.90 2.47 22.14
C ILE A 561 10.85 1.62 22.99
N ASP A 562 11.47 0.60 22.38
CA ASP A 562 12.41 -0.28 23.06
C ASP A 562 13.65 0.48 23.57
N ALA A 563 14.15 0.09 24.74
CA ALA A 563 15.14 0.88 25.48
C ALA A 563 16.49 1.05 24.76
N ASP A 564 16.91 0.06 23.98
CA ASP A 564 18.09 0.13 23.11
C ASP A 564 17.91 1.15 21.98
N GLN A 565 16.71 1.22 21.39
CA GLN A 565 16.38 2.21 20.37
C GLN A 565 16.28 3.62 20.96
N VAL A 566 15.74 3.77 22.18
CA VAL A 566 15.75 5.04 22.92
C VAL A 566 17.18 5.52 23.19
N GLN A 567 18.08 4.60 23.60
CA GLN A 567 19.49 4.93 23.78
C GLN A 567 20.14 5.36 22.46
N LEU A 568 19.85 4.67 21.36
CA LEU A 568 20.37 5.02 20.04
C LEU A 568 19.86 6.40 19.56
N LEU A 569 18.57 6.71 19.74
CA LEU A 569 18.00 8.03 19.50
C LEU A 569 18.77 9.12 20.25
N SER A 570 19.09 8.89 21.52
CA SER A 570 19.83 9.87 22.35
C SER A 570 21.27 10.11 21.91
N ARG A 571 21.85 9.21 21.09
CA ARG A 571 23.20 9.38 20.52
C ARG A 571 23.18 10.08 19.17
N VAL A 572 22.09 9.94 18.41
CA VAL A 572 21.99 10.44 17.03
C VAL A 572 21.30 11.79 16.96
N TYR A 573 20.20 11.99 17.69
CA TYR A 573 19.50 13.28 17.78
C TYR A 573 20.01 14.08 18.98
N ARG A 574 20.09 15.41 18.84
CA ARG A 574 20.50 16.31 19.91
C ARG A 574 19.47 16.38 21.04
N GLY A 575 18.19 16.47 20.69
CA GLY A 575 17.09 16.49 21.65
C GLY A 575 15.94 15.58 21.24
N VAL A 576 15.13 15.17 22.23
CA VAL A 576 13.92 14.35 21.98
C VAL A 576 12.91 15.09 21.07
N GLY A 577 12.92 16.42 21.12
CA GLY A 577 12.11 17.29 20.27
C GLY A 577 12.57 17.40 18.82
N ASP A 578 13.64 16.71 18.43
CA ASP A 578 14.19 16.75 17.07
C ASP A 578 13.81 15.53 16.23
N VAL A 579 13.32 14.46 16.88
CA VAL A 579 13.02 13.17 16.26
C VAL A 579 11.96 13.34 15.16
N ASP A 580 12.29 12.91 13.94
CA ASP A 580 11.37 12.95 12.80
C ASP A 580 10.17 12.03 13.04
N TYR A 581 8.97 12.45 12.64
CA TYR A 581 7.74 11.69 12.87
C TYR A 581 7.82 10.27 12.30
N TYR A 582 8.36 10.11 11.09
CA TYR A 582 8.53 8.82 10.44
C TYR A 582 9.38 7.85 11.27
N ILE A 583 10.54 8.31 11.77
CA ILE A 583 11.43 7.50 12.61
C ILE A 583 10.75 7.14 13.93
N GLY A 584 10.22 8.14 14.64
CA GLY A 584 9.56 7.89 15.93
C GLY A 584 8.39 6.92 15.84
N GLY A 585 7.54 7.08 14.82
CA GLY A 585 6.38 6.22 14.61
C GLY A 585 6.70 4.79 14.17
N LEU A 586 7.84 4.56 13.48
CA LEU A 586 8.33 3.21 13.15
C LEU A 586 8.99 2.50 14.34
N LEU A 587 9.60 3.26 15.25
CA LEU A 587 10.23 2.71 16.46
C LEU A 587 9.22 2.42 17.58
N GLU A 588 8.00 2.95 17.49
CA GLU A 588 6.91 2.57 18.39
C GLU A 588 6.52 1.11 18.22
N ASN A 589 6.35 0.41 19.35
CA ASN A 589 5.79 -0.92 19.41
C ASN A 589 4.36 -0.92 18.83
N VAL A 590 4.13 -1.82 17.87
CA VAL A 590 2.83 -2.00 17.23
C VAL A 590 1.78 -2.43 18.25
N ILE A 591 0.57 -1.91 18.11
CA ILE A 591 -0.56 -2.34 18.94
C ILE A 591 -0.88 -3.79 18.58
N ARG A 592 -0.91 -4.65 19.61
CA ARG A 592 -1.14 -6.10 19.45
C ARG A 592 -2.36 -6.39 18.57
N GLY A 593 -2.19 -7.27 17.59
CA GLY A 593 -3.24 -7.69 16.67
C GLY A 593 -3.54 -6.68 15.56
N THR A 594 -2.68 -5.69 15.35
CA THR A 594 -2.80 -4.68 14.29
C THR A 594 -1.47 -4.51 13.56
N LEU A 595 -1.46 -3.73 12.49
CA LEU A 595 -0.25 -3.28 11.79
C LEU A 595 -0.02 -1.77 11.97
N SER A 596 -0.39 -1.23 13.13
CA SER A 596 -0.19 0.19 13.45
C SER A 596 0.43 0.40 14.82
N SER A 597 1.43 1.27 14.87
CA SER A 597 1.88 1.90 16.11
C SER A 597 0.85 2.93 16.61
N PRO A 598 0.85 3.27 17.91
CA PRO A 598 -0.09 4.24 18.48
C PRO A 598 -0.24 5.55 17.72
N SER A 599 0.86 6.22 17.36
CA SER A 599 0.80 7.49 16.65
C SER A 599 0.29 7.32 15.21
N PHE A 600 0.72 6.26 14.52
CA PHE A 600 0.26 5.99 13.16
C PHE A 600 -1.22 5.61 13.11
N ARG A 601 -1.71 4.77 14.04
CA ARG A 601 -3.13 4.39 14.12
C ARG A 601 -4.05 5.59 14.27
N CYS A 602 -3.64 6.56 15.07
CA CYS A 602 -4.38 7.81 15.28
C CYS A 602 -4.52 8.61 13.97
N VAL A 603 -3.44 8.77 13.20
CA VAL A 603 -3.48 9.43 11.89
C VAL A 603 -4.25 8.62 10.85
N PHE A 604 -4.11 7.30 10.83
CA PHE A 604 -4.91 6.42 9.96
C PHE A 604 -6.40 6.54 10.26
N GLY A 605 -6.79 6.47 11.53
CA GLY A 605 -8.19 6.60 11.94
C GLY A 605 -8.83 7.89 11.44
N GLU A 606 -8.13 9.01 11.54
CA GLU A 606 -8.60 10.29 11.03
C GLU A 606 -8.66 10.35 9.50
N ALA A 607 -7.65 9.85 8.79
CA ALA A 607 -7.65 9.83 7.33
C ALA A 607 -8.86 9.04 6.79
N PHE A 608 -9.07 7.82 7.29
CA PHE A 608 -10.21 6.99 6.88
C PHE A 608 -11.56 7.51 7.39
N TYR A 609 -11.60 8.26 8.50
CA TYR A 609 -12.79 9.01 8.87
C TYR A 609 -13.13 10.05 7.81
N ARG A 610 -12.17 10.83 7.33
CA ARG A 610 -12.37 11.84 6.28
C ARG A 610 -12.83 11.22 4.96
N TYR A 611 -12.19 10.13 4.54
CA TYR A 611 -12.55 9.42 3.30
C TYR A 611 -13.95 8.80 3.33
N LYS A 612 -14.50 8.50 4.52
CA LYS A 612 -15.86 7.95 4.67
C LYS A 612 -16.91 9.04 4.92
N PHE A 613 -16.68 9.90 5.90
CA PHE A 613 -17.66 10.88 6.38
C PHE A 613 -17.69 12.15 5.53
N GLY A 614 -16.59 12.49 4.83
CA GLY A 614 -16.51 13.59 3.88
C GLY A 614 -16.91 13.21 2.44
N ASP A 615 -17.26 11.96 2.17
CA ASP A 615 -17.56 11.46 0.83
C ASP A 615 -19.08 11.31 0.59
N ARG A 616 -19.67 12.24 -0.17
CA ARG A 616 -21.10 12.22 -0.54
C ARG A 616 -21.52 10.96 -1.30
N TYR A 617 -20.57 10.33 -2.00
CA TYR A 617 -20.80 9.18 -2.85
C TYR A 617 -20.31 7.87 -2.23
N PHE A 618 -19.95 7.85 -0.93
CA PHE A 618 -19.51 6.64 -0.22
C PHE A 618 -20.51 5.49 -0.48
N TYR A 619 -20.02 4.27 -0.69
CA TYR A 619 -20.82 3.19 -1.28
C TYR A 619 -22.07 2.81 -0.47
N GLU A 620 -22.04 2.99 0.86
CA GLU A 620 -23.20 2.76 1.74
C GLU A 620 -24.15 3.96 1.84
N GLY A 621 -23.82 5.08 1.18
CA GLY A 621 -24.47 6.36 1.42
C GLY A 621 -25.96 6.38 1.07
N ALA A 622 -26.75 7.04 1.92
CA ALA A 622 -28.20 7.05 1.81
C ALA A 622 -28.71 7.88 0.61
N PRO A 623 -29.86 7.49 0.01
CA PRO A 623 -30.49 8.24 -1.09
C PRO A 623 -30.87 9.69 -0.74
N SER A 624 -30.95 10.04 0.55
CA SER A 624 -31.28 11.40 1.01
C SER A 624 -30.21 12.44 0.67
N TYR A 625 -28.96 12.03 0.43
CA TYR A 625 -27.86 12.93 0.05
C TYR A 625 -27.01 12.40 -1.11
N ASN A 626 -27.00 11.08 -1.33
CA ASN A 626 -26.27 10.44 -2.41
C ASN A 626 -27.22 10.13 -3.59
N PRO A 627 -27.25 10.94 -4.66
CA PRO A 627 -28.05 10.65 -5.86
C PRO A 627 -27.60 9.37 -6.58
N GLY A 628 -26.37 8.92 -6.31
CA GLY A 628 -25.78 7.67 -6.78
C GLY A 628 -25.99 6.48 -5.84
N ALA A 629 -26.84 6.58 -4.82
CA ALA A 629 -27.07 5.50 -3.86
C ALA A 629 -27.49 4.19 -4.54
N PHE A 630 -27.01 3.06 -4.02
CA PHE A 630 -27.48 1.74 -4.41
C PHE A 630 -28.85 1.44 -3.80
N SER A 631 -29.64 0.56 -4.42
CA SER A 631 -30.83 0.02 -3.74
C SER A 631 -30.39 -0.83 -2.54
N GLN A 632 -31.28 -1.06 -1.57
CA GLN A 632 -30.94 -1.91 -0.42
C GLN A 632 -30.54 -3.33 -0.85
N VAL A 633 -31.16 -3.85 -1.92
CA VAL A 633 -30.82 -5.15 -2.50
C VAL A 633 -29.40 -5.15 -3.06
N GLN A 634 -29.05 -4.14 -3.85
CA GLN A 634 -27.70 -3.98 -4.41
C GLN A 634 -26.65 -3.79 -3.32
N LEU A 635 -26.94 -2.95 -2.31
CA LEU A 635 -26.03 -2.69 -1.20
C LEU A 635 -25.77 -3.95 -0.37
N ASN A 636 -26.82 -4.73 -0.06
CA ASN A 636 -26.67 -6.00 0.64
C ASN A 636 -25.89 -7.04 -0.18
N ALA A 637 -25.93 -6.96 -1.51
CA ALA A 637 -25.13 -7.81 -2.38
C ALA A 637 -23.66 -7.36 -2.44
N ILE A 638 -23.39 -6.05 -2.56
CA ILE A 638 -22.04 -5.47 -2.51
C ILE A 638 -21.29 -5.90 -1.25
N LYS A 639 -21.98 -5.94 -0.09
CA LYS A 639 -21.42 -6.35 1.20
C LYS A 639 -20.96 -7.83 1.28
N LYS A 640 -21.15 -8.60 0.22
CA LYS A 640 -20.70 -10.00 0.10
C LYS A 640 -19.48 -10.16 -0.79
N VAL A 641 -19.01 -9.08 -1.42
CA VAL A 641 -17.83 -9.14 -2.27
C VAL A 641 -16.59 -9.41 -1.43
N LEU A 642 -15.75 -10.32 -1.91
CA LEU A 642 -14.45 -10.64 -1.33
C LEU A 642 -13.33 -10.30 -2.30
N LEU A 643 -12.18 -9.88 -1.79
CA LEU A 643 -10.98 -9.67 -2.63
C LEU A 643 -10.57 -10.95 -3.38
N SER A 644 -10.79 -12.13 -2.82
CA SER A 644 -10.50 -13.41 -3.50
C SER A 644 -11.32 -13.60 -4.79
N GLN A 645 -12.56 -13.11 -4.84
CA GLN A 645 -13.37 -13.11 -6.07
C GLN A 645 -12.77 -12.20 -7.13
N ILE A 646 -12.35 -10.98 -6.73
CA ILE A 646 -11.68 -10.02 -7.61
C ILE A 646 -10.41 -10.64 -8.21
N MET A 647 -9.60 -11.31 -7.39
CA MET A 647 -8.39 -12.00 -7.86
C MET A 647 -8.70 -13.14 -8.85
N CYS A 648 -9.71 -13.98 -8.57
CA CYS A 648 -10.10 -15.06 -9.49
C CYS A 648 -10.60 -14.52 -10.84
N ILE A 649 -11.39 -13.45 -10.84
CA ILE A 649 -11.90 -12.81 -12.07
C ILE A 649 -10.75 -12.18 -12.88
N GLY A 650 -9.78 -11.57 -12.18
CA GLY A 650 -8.63 -10.96 -12.84
C GLY A 650 -7.60 -11.96 -13.36
N SER A 651 -7.59 -13.20 -12.89
CA SER A 651 -6.59 -14.21 -13.28
C SER A 651 -6.76 -14.72 -14.71
N ASP A 652 -5.70 -15.28 -15.33
CA ASP A 652 -5.84 -16.01 -16.60
C ASP A 652 -6.38 -17.43 -16.37
N ASN A 653 -5.73 -18.19 -15.46
CA ASN A 653 -5.94 -19.63 -15.28
C ASN A 653 -5.81 -20.09 -13.81
N ILE A 654 -5.97 -19.21 -12.82
CA ILE A 654 -5.90 -19.63 -11.42
C ILE A 654 -7.13 -20.49 -11.07
N SER A 655 -6.87 -21.72 -10.62
CA SER A 655 -7.94 -22.71 -10.38
C SER A 655 -8.66 -22.50 -9.04
N SER A 656 -7.96 -21.93 -8.07
CA SER A 656 -8.42 -21.85 -6.69
C SER A 656 -7.73 -20.72 -5.93
N MET A 657 -8.40 -20.17 -4.91
CA MET A 657 -7.90 -19.11 -4.04
C MET A 657 -8.49 -19.27 -2.63
N GLN A 658 -7.76 -18.86 -1.59
CA GLN A 658 -8.31 -18.81 -0.24
C GLN A 658 -9.39 -17.72 -0.12
N LEU A 659 -10.37 -17.94 0.76
CA LEU A 659 -11.51 -17.03 0.93
C LEU A 659 -11.07 -15.62 1.34
N ARG A 660 -10.24 -15.52 2.38
CA ARG A 660 -9.70 -14.26 2.88
C ARG A 660 -8.33 -14.03 2.26
N ALA A 661 -8.27 -13.25 1.20
CA ALA A 661 -7.07 -13.07 0.38
C ALA A 661 -5.87 -12.49 1.17
N PHE A 662 -6.13 -11.68 2.20
CA PHE A 662 -5.09 -11.09 3.06
C PHE A 662 -4.50 -12.05 4.11
N TYR A 663 -5.08 -13.23 4.29
CA TYR A 663 -4.62 -14.21 5.27
C TYR A 663 -4.02 -15.43 4.59
N GLN A 664 -3.03 -16.04 5.24
CA GLN A 664 -2.37 -17.23 4.72
C GLN A 664 -3.38 -18.37 4.46
N PRO A 665 -3.15 -19.20 3.43
CA PRO A 665 -3.94 -20.40 3.21
C PRO A 665 -3.71 -21.39 4.36
N LEU A 666 -4.71 -21.58 5.20
CA LEU A 666 -4.69 -22.44 6.39
C LEU A 666 -5.98 -23.24 6.46
N GLN A 667 -6.09 -24.21 7.38
CA GLN A 667 -7.34 -24.93 7.59
C GLN A 667 -8.51 -24.00 7.95
N SER A 668 -8.24 -22.91 8.67
CA SER A 668 -9.21 -21.86 9.02
C SER A 668 -9.51 -20.88 7.87
N ASN A 669 -8.70 -20.88 6.81
CA ASN A 669 -8.86 -20.05 5.63
C ASN A 669 -8.62 -20.91 4.37
N PRO A 670 -9.55 -21.86 4.09
CA PRO A 670 -9.33 -22.88 3.09
C PRO A 670 -9.24 -22.28 1.68
N VAL A 671 -8.43 -22.93 0.85
CA VAL A 671 -8.36 -22.67 -0.59
C VAL A 671 -9.58 -23.31 -1.27
N VAL A 672 -10.36 -22.50 -1.97
CA VAL A 672 -11.61 -22.91 -2.64
C VAL A 672 -11.54 -22.67 -4.14
N SER A 673 -12.42 -23.30 -4.92
CA SER A 673 -12.45 -23.17 -6.38
C SER A 673 -12.74 -21.73 -6.83
N CYS A 674 -11.94 -21.21 -7.76
CA CYS A 674 -12.21 -19.93 -8.39
C CYS A 674 -13.50 -19.95 -9.22
N ALA A 675 -13.89 -21.09 -9.80
CA ALA A 675 -15.16 -21.22 -10.52
C ALA A 675 -16.37 -20.94 -9.60
N GLN A 676 -16.30 -21.42 -8.35
CA GLN A 676 -17.32 -21.14 -7.34
C GLN A 676 -17.32 -19.65 -6.96
N LEU A 677 -16.14 -19.08 -6.67
CA LEU A 677 -16.00 -17.67 -6.30
C LEU A 677 -16.52 -16.72 -7.39
N ILE A 678 -16.21 -17.01 -8.66
CA ILE A 678 -16.70 -16.25 -9.82
C ILE A 678 -18.22 -16.40 -9.94
N SER A 679 -18.77 -17.59 -9.74
CA SER A 679 -20.23 -17.81 -9.75
C SER A 679 -20.93 -16.98 -8.67
N ASP A 680 -20.40 -16.96 -7.45
CA ASP A 680 -20.94 -16.17 -6.34
C ASP A 680 -20.85 -14.66 -6.61
N PHE A 681 -19.76 -14.20 -7.22
CA PHE A 681 -19.62 -12.81 -7.66
C PHE A 681 -20.65 -12.44 -8.74
N ASP A 682 -20.87 -13.30 -9.72
CA ASP A 682 -21.88 -13.08 -10.75
C ASP A 682 -23.31 -13.03 -10.18
N GLN A 683 -23.58 -13.75 -9.09
CA GLN A 683 -24.85 -13.62 -8.36
C GLN A 683 -25.02 -12.24 -7.71
N ILE A 684 -23.93 -11.64 -7.22
CA ILE A 684 -23.94 -10.25 -6.74
C ILE A 684 -24.32 -9.31 -7.88
N LEU A 685 -23.71 -9.50 -9.07
CA LEU A 685 -24.00 -8.68 -10.24
C LEU A 685 -25.44 -8.84 -10.77
N ASN A 686 -26.07 -10.01 -10.59
CA ASN A 686 -27.46 -10.22 -10.99
C ASN A 686 -28.45 -9.25 -10.29
N THR A 687 -28.10 -8.71 -9.12
CA THR A 687 -28.90 -7.67 -8.44
C THR A 687 -28.92 -6.31 -9.15
N PHE A 688 -28.07 -6.15 -10.18
CA PHE A 688 -28.01 -4.97 -11.05
C PHE A 688 -28.77 -5.16 -12.37
N GLN A 689 -29.48 -6.27 -12.53
CA GLN A 689 -30.50 -6.38 -13.56
C GLN A 689 -31.57 -5.32 -13.27
N ARG A 690 -31.92 -4.49 -14.28
CA ARG A 690 -33.09 -3.63 -14.14
C ARG A 690 -34.28 -4.50 -13.78
N GLU A 691 -34.97 -4.17 -12.69
CA GLU A 691 -36.33 -4.63 -12.50
C GLU A 691 -37.10 -4.26 -13.77
N ARG A 692 -37.50 -5.27 -14.55
CA ARG A 692 -38.63 -5.10 -15.44
C ARG A 692 -39.77 -4.76 -14.50
N VAL A 693 -40.12 -3.47 -14.43
CA VAL A 693 -41.43 -3.03 -13.96
C VAL A 693 -42.43 -4.04 -14.51
N LYS A 694 -43.05 -4.80 -13.59
CA LYS A 694 -44.01 -5.83 -13.91
C LYS A 694 -45.06 -5.21 -14.81
N LYS A 695 -44.99 -5.52 -16.10
CA LYS A 695 -46.09 -5.43 -17.03
C LYS A 695 -46.99 -6.64 -16.74
N TYR A 696 -47.69 -6.58 -15.62
CA TYR A 696 -48.77 -7.46 -15.16
C TYR A 696 -49.47 -6.64 -14.05
N ILE A 697 -50.71 -6.16 -14.13
CA ILE A 697 -51.87 -6.42 -14.97
C ILE A 697 -52.74 -5.13 -14.92
N SER A 698 -53.07 -4.58 -16.07
CA SER A 698 -54.38 -3.97 -16.28
C SER A 698 -55.34 -5.13 -16.57
N LEU A 699 -56.22 -5.43 -15.61
CA LEU A 699 -57.49 -6.14 -15.70
C LEU A 699 -58.08 -6.17 -14.29
#